data_AF-A0A2M9KUX9-F1
#
_entry.id   AF-A0A2M9KUX9-F1
#
_cell.length_a   1.000
_cell.length_b   1.000
_cell.length_c   1.000
_cell.angle_alpha   90.00
_cell.angle_beta   90.00
_cell.angle_gamma   90.00
#
_symmetry.space_group_name_H-M   'P 1'
#
loop_
_entity.id
_entity.type
_entity.pdbx_description
1 polymer ?
#
loop_
_entity_poly.entity_id
_entity_poly.type
_entity_poly.pdbx_seq_one_letter_code
_entity_poly.pdbx_strand_id
1 'polypeptide(L)'
;MPAGRPPKDEQEHYPELLELASWFRQALVSAGYGTPNAFIRTGFAGKAAVYGVHNASRLLTLEFTKALATALGRDPAEVVPIWTRAKDARDRATAAEQQSTRPRLTSWAELPLPALALRNLLEAQSRSADRLPYDVLDVKEPPLSAIYVRQQMRAALPPSRESGGPDVHGTPSSGPESSHAHASSADRDTVLPLSEIFERPGHLLVTGEPGSGKSTLTNHVTWLLARVWLRQESSLAAPATEPLVPLRIAARALVEHSGSWSAALCHAARDSMGHSLVAEADPGLFTGRVQGAQWLVMVDGLDEITDRQARAQLIRVIAQHARSDGAYRFLVTTRPLPEIELTPLRGAAFSSYRMEPFSRAELRNFATQWFRAQGNGPEETEAAAVRFLQETEDGRLSELVQNPLLATIAAVSATVDPHRPLPANRLSLYQLFHDHLMSRSAGRERRDDELAGWVGQVRQQLVESLARHRIESDGSLTAAARRWVHDHRPAGLTLTGRWEAELRHLLLGTGLLVPQGDDLRFLHHSFAEFLAARSYAEQIPPGFPELDGWAAKGMGEAEHTLALFTFCLWAQRADCDADLIVDHLLRRTSDSGDPVNLAGLLVAEGVAVGERKWSEILQRLQDSVRNTLEGPDLREPFATLSALADRPGTADRLRALAASRILSVTQRLGALDALSRVCAPSEAEALLADILPDSDDELPAAARISLGLGVTAQQAVLARTRSIREGLRADTWETAIAAETLEVLGRPDQVQQLAREVLADRSARSGDLQRAARAWLKASQGACTDELAAAVLLRPATDNVGRDALMRTLEESGEPAAAARIAEQTLRTGRGTARHLKNAADIWVRVHGRERPEVVLDALKNATPATGRPPYLAAWLTRAAAEAGETRLAVEWARQVLSAPDRPTADSSLVVAAWLAAEGSAAAPAIMALLDRGSALTPAERAQCARELLDAGASAEAAVMATLALRTPLWGESYYKEAAGVLFKARPAEFGRVVEQALAEQPDHDAAWLAGVLLAIGSEAGPHAPLMATLARRLLSAPAVTGEQVAYALGALVETEGLDYVPAMVATIKARTDLSVTHIRALARALASYGLRAAALECWRHALDVLWLPSDQEWELMNDLLTADAGPEAASWLREMIDRPGLGGKSRLRLRQMLAWLGPALEPDGR
;
A
#
# COMPACT_ATOMS: atom_id res chain seq x y z
N MET A 1 -50.31 -39.03 46.34
CA MET A 1 -49.33 -38.36 45.46
C MET A 1 -50.10 -37.63 44.37
N PRO A 2 -50.11 -36.29 44.36
CA PRO A 2 -50.94 -35.52 43.44
C PRO A 2 -50.31 -35.46 42.05
N ALA A 3 -51.16 -35.44 41.03
CA ALA A 3 -50.80 -35.13 39.65
C ALA A 3 -50.16 -33.73 39.59
N GLY A 4 -48.92 -33.68 39.10
CA GLY A 4 -48.19 -32.44 38.90
C GLY A 4 -48.90 -31.56 37.88
N ARG A 5 -49.14 -30.30 38.27
CA ARG A 5 -49.45 -29.19 37.37
C ARG A 5 -48.36 -29.12 36.29
N PRO A 6 -48.69 -28.90 35.00
CA PRO A 6 -47.66 -28.54 34.03
C PRO A 6 -47.00 -27.21 34.48
N PRO A 7 -45.69 -27.03 34.23
CA PRO A 7 -45.01 -25.79 34.56
C PRO A 7 -45.73 -24.63 33.86
N LYS A 8 -45.89 -23.51 34.56
CA LYS A 8 -46.28 -22.24 33.94
C LYS A 8 -45.21 -21.94 32.88
N ASP A 9 -45.60 -21.82 31.62
CA ASP A 9 -44.76 -21.29 30.55
C ASP A 9 -43.97 -20.09 31.08
N GLU A 10 -42.64 -20.19 31.03
CA GLU A 10 -41.79 -19.00 31.02
C GLU A 10 -42.27 -18.17 29.82
N GLN A 11 -42.98 -17.08 30.10
CA GLN A 11 -43.41 -16.18 29.04
C GLN A 11 -42.15 -15.58 28.43
N GLU A 12 -41.80 -16.05 27.23
CA GLU A 12 -40.70 -15.55 26.41
C GLU A 12 -40.77 -14.03 26.36
N HIS A 13 -39.77 -13.38 26.94
CA HIS A 13 -39.76 -11.95 27.15
C HIS A 13 -38.81 -11.32 26.13
N TYR A 14 -39.34 -10.53 25.20
CA TYR A 14 -38.57 -9.97 24.09
C TYR A 14 -38.05 -8.57 24.45
N PRO A 15 -36.73 -8.37 24.63
CA PRO A 15 -36.14 -7.08 24.99
C PRO A 15 -36.53 -5.94 24.05
N GLU A 16 -36.66 -6.24 22.75
CA GLU A 16 -37.07 -5.30 21.71
C GLU A 16 -38.50 -4.75 21.87
N LEU A 17 -39.36 -5.42 22.65
CA LEU A 17 -40.74 -4.98 22.91
C LEU A 17 -40.87 -4.18 24.21
N LEU A 18 -39.77 -3.98 24.96
CA LEU A 18 -39.79 -3.32 26.28
C LEU A 18 -40.29 -1.88 26.24
N GLU A 19 -39.94 -1.12 25.19
CA GLU A 19 -40.38 0.27 25.02
C GLU A 19 -41.92 0.33 24.87
N LEU A 20 -42.47 -0.50 23.99
CA LEU A 20 -43.91 -0.62 23.77
C LEU A 20 -44.65 -1.12 25.02
N ALA A 21 -44.07 -2.08 25.74
CA ALA A 21 -44.61 -2.56 27.00
C ALA A 21 -44.60 -1.49 28.10
N SER A 22 -43.54 -0.67 28.16
CA SER A 22 -43.42 0.44 29.11
C SER A 22 -44.48 1.52 28.85
N TRP A 23 -44.64 1.91 27.58
CA TRP A 23 -45.68 2.84 27.16
C TRP A 23 -47.08 2.32 27.53
N PHE A 24 -47.36 1.04 27.25
CA PHE A 24 -48.66 0.43 27.58
C PHE A 24 -48.94 0.38 29.09
N ARG A 25 -47.91 0.10 29.92
CA ARG A 25 -48.02 0.16 31.38
C ARG A 25 -48.34 1.56 31.87
N GLN A 26 -47.69 2.58 31.33
CA GLN A 26 -47.97 3.98 31.67
C GLN A 26 -49.37 4.40 31.22
N ALA A 27 -49.80 3.99 30.02
CA ALA A 27 -51.14 4.25 29.51
C ALA A 27 -52.24 3.64 30.40
N LEU A 28 -52.08 2.39 30.85
CA LEU A 28 -52.97 1.71 31.80
C LEU A 28 -53.12 2.45 33.14
N VAL A 29 -52.01 2.98 33.66
CA VAL A 29 -52.02 3.75 34.91
C VAL A 29 -52.70 5.11 34.70
N SER A 30 -52.38 5.82 33.62
CA SER A 30 -52.99 7.13 33.30
C SER A 30 -54.49 7.05 33.04
N ALA A 31 -54.99 5.92 32.54
CA ALA A 31 -56.42 5.69 32.30
C ALA A 31 -57.19 5.21 33.55
N GLY A 32 -56.54 5.12 34.72
CA GLY A 32 -57.17 4.77 35.99
C GLY A 32 -57.39 3.27 36.23
N TYR A 33 -56.87 2.38 35.36
CA TYR A 33 -57.02 0.94 35.54
C TYR A 33 -56.02 0.35 36.54
N GLY A 34 -54.81 0.91 36.66
CA GLY A 34 -53.78 0.56 37.65
C GLY A 34 -53.18 -0.86 37.54
N THR A 35 -53.91 -1.83 36.97
CA THR A 35 -53.47 -3.19 36.70
C THR A 35 -54.06 -3.71 35.38
N PRO A 36 -53.37 -4.64 34.68
CA PRO A 36 -53.90 -5.30 33.47
C PRO A 36 -55.26 -5.98 33.70
N ASN A 37 -55.47 -6.56 34.88
CA ASN A 37 -56.72 -7.26 35.21
C ASN A 37 -57.93 -6.31 35.29
N ALA A 38 -57.74 -5.08 35.75
CA ALA A 38 -58.81 -4.08 35.78
C ALA A 38 -59.25 -3.68 34.36
N PHE A 39 -58.29 -3.53 33.44
CA PHE A 39 -58.58 -3.25 32.04
C PHE A 39 -59.24 -4.43 31.33
N ILE A 40 -58.81 -5.67 31.59
CA ILE A 40 -59.43 -6.87 31.01
C ILE A 40 -60.91 -7.02 31.40
N ARG A 41 -61.30 -6.61 32.62
CA ARG A 41 -62.70 -6.67 33.09
C ARG A 41 -63.65 -5.75 32.33
N THR A 42 -63.13 -4.78 31.57
CA THR A 42 -63.95 -3.92 30.69
C THR A 42 -64.46 -4.66 29.46
N GLY A 43 -63.91 -5.85 29.15
CA GLY A 43 -64.26 -6.64 27.98
C GLY A 43 -63.62 -6.16 26.67
N PHE A 44 -62.80 -5.11 26.69
CA PHE A 44 -62.22 -4.49 25.48
C PHE A 44 -61.20 -5.39 24.75
N ALA A 45 -60.40 -6.17 25.49
CA ALA A 45 -59.39 -7.03 24.91
C ALA A 45 -59.20 -8.33 25.72
N GLY A 46 -58.91 -9.42 25.03
CA GLY A 46 -58.68 -10.73 25.65
C GLY A 46 -57.43 -10.75 26.54
N LYS A 47 -57.48 -11.55 27.62
CA LYS A 47 -56.41 -11.69 28.62
C LYS A 47 -55.01 -11.90 28.02
N ALA A 48 -54.90 -12.74 27.00
CA ALA A 48 -53.62 -13.06 26.35
C ALA A 48 -53.00 -11.87 25.60
N ALA A 49 -53.81 -11.00 25.00
CA ALA A 49 -53.33 -9.83 24.26
C ALA A 49 -52.82 -8.75 25.23
N VAL A 50 -53.58 -8.47 26.30
CA VAL A 50 -53.22 -7.46 27.31
C VAL A 50 -51.97 -7.87 28.08
N TYR A 51 -51.88 -9.12 28.55
CA TYR A 51 -50.69 -9.60 29.24
C TYR A 51 -49.48 -9.76 28.28
N GLY A 52 -49.72 -10.09 27.01
CA GLY A 52 -48.67 -10.19 25.99
C GLY A 52 -47.94 -8.86 25.75
N VAL A 53 -48.69 -7.76 25.61
CA VAL A 53 -48.08 -6.42 25.46
C VAL A 53 -47.49 -5.94 26.79
N HIS A 54 -48.18 -6.16 27.91
CA HIS A 54 -47.72 -5.72 29.23
C HIS A 54 -46.37 -6.34 29.64
N ASN A 55 -46.13 -7.61 29.27
CA ASN A 55 -44.93 -8.37 29.62
C ASN A 55 -43.89 -8.41 28.49
N ALA A 56 -44.03 -7.57 27.46
CA ALA A 56 -43.13 -7.57 26.30
C ALA A 56 -42.98 -8.95 25.62
N SER A 57 -44.00 -9.81 25.70
CA SER A 57 -43.97 -11.18 25.18
C SER A 57 -44.77 -11.36 23.89
N ARG A 58 -45.46 -10.31 23.43
CA ARG A 58 -46.22 -10.35 22.17
C ARG A 58 -46.35 -8.98 21.52
N LEU A 59 -45.97 -8.89 20.26
CA LEU A 59 -46.28 -7.75 19.40
C LEU A 59 -47.67 -7.95 18.77
N LEU A 60 -48.61 -7.04 19.07
CA LEU A 60 -49.94 -7.03 18.44
C LEU A 60 -49.89 -6.27 17.10
N THR A 61 -50.90 -6.44 16.25
CA THR A 61 -50.99 -5.69 15.00
C THR A 61 -51.15 -4.19 15.27
N LEU A 62 -50.63 -3.34 14.38
CA LEU A 62 -50.70 -1.88 14.53
C LEU A 62 -52.13 -1.40 14.75
N GLU A 63 -53.09 -1.93 13.99
CA GLU A 63 -54.51 -1.59 14.12
C GLU A 63 -55.07 -1.95 15.50
N PHE A 64 -54.66 -3.09 16.07
CA PHE A 64 -55.07 -3.49 17.41
C PHE A 64 -54.39 -2.65 18.50
N THR A 65 -53.12 -2.27 18.30
CA THR A 65 -52.40 -1.37 19.21
C THR A 65 -52.99 0.05 19.20
N LYS A 66 -53.42 0.56 18.05
CA LYS A 66 -54.18 1.83 17.95
C LYS A 66 -55.54 1.76 18.66
N ALA A 67 -56.25 0.64 18.52
CA ALA A 67 -57.52 0.41 19.22
C ALA A 67 -57.32 0.38 20.75
N LEU A 68 -56.23 -0.24 21.23
CA LEU A 68 -55.84 -0.22 22.64
C LEU A 68 -55.49 1.19 23.13
N ALA A 69 -54.76 1.99 22.33
CA ALA A 69 -54.47 3.38 22.66
C ALA A 69 -55.77 4.20 22.85
N THR A 70 -56.70 4.04 21.92
CA THR A 70 -58.01 4.71 21.96
C THR A 70 -58.80 4.33 23.22
N ALA A 71 -58.83 3.04 23.57
CA ALA A 71 -59.54 2.55 24.76
C ALA A 71 -58.91 3.00 26.08
N LEU A 72 -57.62 3.33 26.06
CA LEU A 72 -56.89 3.89 27.19
C LEU A 72 -56.92 5.43 27.20
N GLY A 73 -57.74 6.05 26.35
CA GLY A 73 -57.88 7.52 26.27
C GLY A 73 -56.62 8.21 25.75
N ARG A 74 -55.76 7.51 25.01
CA ARG A 74 -54.55 8.04 24.38
C ARG A 74 -54.79 8.27 22.89
N ASP A 75 -54.07 9.25 22.33
CA ASP A 75 -54.08 9.50 20.89
C ASP A 75 -53.42 8.32 20.15
N PRO A 76 -54.10 7.66 19.19
CA PRO A 76 -53.51 6.62 18.37
C PRO A 76 -52.22 7.04 17.65
N ALA A 77 -52.04 8.33 17.35
CA ALA A 77 -50.80 8.84 16.74
C ALA A 77 -49.59 8.71 17.67
N GLU A 78 -49.78 8.70 18.99
CA GLU A 78 -48.71 8.59 20.00
C GLU A 78 -47.99 7.22 19.93
N VAL A 79 -48.74 6.14 19.67
CA VAL A 79 -48.21 4.77 19.72
C VAL A 79 -47.61 4.29 18.40
N VAL A 80 -47.98 4.91 17.27
CA VAL A 80 -47.48 4.55 15.93
C VAL A 80 -45.94 4.51 15.88
N PRO A 81 -45.19 5.57 16.26
CA PRO A 81 -43.73 5.55 16.17
C PRO A 81 -43.08 4.54 17.13
N ILE A 82 -43.67 4.30 18.30
CA ILE A 82 -43.18 3.32 19.29
C ILE A 82 -43.39 1.89 18.77
N TRP A 83 -44.55 1.62 18.18
CA TRP A 83 -44.86 0.33 17.57
C TRP A 83 -43.97 0.04 16.36
N THR A 84 -43.72 1.02 15.50
CA THR A 84 -42.83 0.87 14.34
C THR A 84 -41.41 0.51 14.79
N ARG A 85 -40.85 1.22 15.78
CA ARG A 85 -39.51 0.88 16.33
C ARG A 85 -39.46 -0.52 16.93
N ALA A 86 -40.48 -0.92 17.70
CA ALA A 86 -40.57 -2.25 18.29
C ALA A 86 -40.68 -3.35 17.22
N LYS A 87 -41.42 -3.09 16.14
CA LYS A 87 -41.52 -3.99 14.99
C LYS A 87 -40.20 -4.10 14.24
N ASP A 88 -39.54 -2.99 13.92
CA ASP A 88 -38.26 -2.99 13.21
C ASP A 88 -37.16 -3.69 14.04
N ALA A 89 -37.17 -3.53 15.37
CA ALA A 89 -36.27 -4.23 16.27
C ALA A 89 -36.56 -5.74 16.32
N ARG A 90 -37.84 -6.15 16.37
CA ARG A 90 -38.24 -7.56 16.34
C ARG A 90 -37.91 -8.22 15.01
N ASP A 91 -38.21 -7.56 13.89
CA ASP A 91 -37.92 -8.04 12.54
C ASP A 91 -36.39 -8.21 12.34
N ARG A 92 -35.56 -7.31 12.90
CA ARG A 92 -34.10 -7.47 12.92
C ARG A 92 -33.62 -8.64 13.79
N ALA A 93 -34.19 -8.83 14.98
CA ALA A 93 -33.83 -9.94 15.87
C ALA A 93 -34.21 -11.29 15.25
N THR A 94 -35.40 -11.39 14.66
CA THR A 94 -35.86 -12.58 13.93
C THR A 94 -35.00 -12.84 12.69
N ALA A 95 -34.60 -11.80 11.95
CA ALA A 95 -33.65 -11.96 10.84
C ALA A 95 -32.29 -12.47 11.33
N ALA A 96 -31.78 -11.98 12.47
CA ALA A 96 -30.52 -12.44 13.05
C ALA A 96 -30.59 -13.91 13.52
N GLU A 97 -31.70 -14.34 14.14
CA GLU A 97 -31.94 -15.74 14.50
C GLU A 97 -32.10 -16.65 13.27
N GLN A 98 -32.75 -16.17 12.22
CA GLN A 98 -32.86 -16.91 10.95
C GLN A 98 -31.51 -17.03 10.24
N GLN A 99 -30.60 -16.08 10.46
CA GLN A 99 -29.27 -16.07 9.87
C GLN A 99 -28.28 -16.94 10.67
N SER A 100 -28.46 -17.05 12.00
CA SER A 100 -27.67 -17.95 12.86
C SER A 100 -28.08 -19.44 12.72
N THR A 101 -29.28 -19.72 12.20
CA THR A 101 -29.82 -21.08 12.02
C THR A 101 -29.59 -21.68 10.63
N ARG A 102 -29.01 -20.94 9.67
CA ARG A 102 -28.60 -21.51 8.37
C ARG A 102 -27.23 -22.23 8.49
N PRO A 103 -27.09 -23.48 8.01
CA PRO A 103 -25.82 -24.20 8.07
C PRO A 103 -24.75 -23.47 7.25
N ARG A 104 -23.60 -23.20 7.89
CA ARG A 104 -22.41 -22.63 7.25
C ARG A 104 -21.66 -23.74 6.52
N LEU A 105 -21.20 -23.46 5.30
CA LEU A 105 -20.29 -24.34 4.58
C LEU A 105 -18.87 -24.14 5.11
N THR A 106 -18.28 -25.18 5.69
CA THR A 106 -16.91 -25.13 6.25
C THR A 106 -15.88 -25.85 5.37
N SER A 107 -16.32 -26.63 4.37
CA SER A 107 -15.44 -27.40 3.49
C SER A 107 -15.94 -27.46 2.05
N TRP A 108 -15.01 -27.39 1.08
CA TRP A 108 -15.30 -27.55 -0.35
C TRP A 108 -15.84 -28.94 -0.72
N ALA A 109 -15.60 -29.94 0.12
CA ALA A 109 -16.13 -31.29 -0.05
C ALA A 109 -17.65 -31.35 0.17
N GLU A 110 -18.20 -30.43 0.97
CA GLU A 110 -19.61 -30.39 1.35
C GLU A 110 -20.47 -29.52 0.41
N LEU A 111 -19.86 -28.99 -0.65
CA LEU A 111 -20.51 -28.08 -1.58
C LEU A 111 -21.86 -28.64 -2.11
N PRO A 112 -22.99 -27.93 -1.94
CA PRO A 112 -24.25 -28.33 -2.52
C PRO A 112 -24.24 -28.13 -4.04
N LEU A 113 -25.20 -28.73 -4.74
CA LEU A 113 -25.45 -28.35 -6.13
C LEU A 113 -25.90 -26.88 -6.18
N PRO A 114 -25.30 -26.04 -7.05
CA PRO A 114 -25.66 -24.64 -7.14
C PRO A 114 -27.10 -24.48 -7.64
N ALA A 115 -27.89 -23.67 -6.93
CA ALA A 115 -29.22 -23.29 -7.36
C ALA A 115 -29.17 -22.61 -8.74
N LEU A 116 -30.23 -22.70 -9.54
CA LEU A 116 -30.23 -22.26 -10.95
C LEU A 116 -29.70 -20.81 -11.14
N ALA A 117 -30.14 -19.87 -10.29
CA ALA A 117 -29.68 -18.49 -10.35
C ALA A 117 -28.17 -18.35 -10.10
N LEU A 118 -27.65 -19.08 -9.09
CA LEU A 118 -26.22 -19.11 -8.80
C LEU A 118 -25.44 -19.81 -9.91
N ARG A 119 -25.95 -20.93 -10.43
CA ARG A 119 -25.32 -21.66 -11.54
C ARG A 119 -25.18 -20.79 -12.79
N ASN A 120 -26.24 -20.07 -13.18
CA ASN A 120 -26.21 -19.16 -14.32
C ASN A 120 -25.16 -18.05 -14.14
N LEU A 121 -25.07 -17.49 -12.92
CA LEU A 121 -24.06 -16.50 -12.56
C LEU A 121 -22.63 -17.07 -12.68
N LEU A 122 -22.39 -18.26 -12.13
CA LEU A 122 -21.08 -18.92 -12.16
C LEU A 122 -20.65 -19.31 -13.58
N GLU A 123 -21.56 -19.82 -14.40
CA GLU A 123 -21.28 -20.15 -15.80
C GLU A 123 -20.94 -18.90 -16.62
N ALA A 124 -21.67 -17.79 -16.40
CA ALA A 124 -21.39 -16.51 -17.06
C ALA A 124 -20.02 -15.94 -16.63
N GLN A 125 -19.71 -15.95 -15.33
CA GLN A 125 -18.42 -15.49 -14.82
C GLN A 125 -17.25 -16.35 -15.30
N SER A 126 -17.38 -17.69 -15.28
CA SER A 126 -16.33 -18.58 -15.75
C SER A 126 -15.98 -18.34 -17.21
N ARG A 127 -16.99 -18.20 -18.09
CA ARG A 127 -16.78 -17.90 -19.51
C ARG A 127 -16.17 -16.52 -19.73
N SER A 128 -16.62 -15.52 -18.97
CA SER A 128 -16.08 -14.16 -19.07
C SER A 128 -14.64 -14.07 -18.59
N ALA A 129 -14.26 -14.86 -17.58
CA ALA A 129 -12.93 -14.82 -16.96
C ALA A 129 -11.87 -15.61 -17.74
N ASP A 130 -12.26 -16.58 -18.58
CA ASP A 130 -11.33 -17.41 -19.36
C ASP A 130 -10.92 -16.78 -20.70
N ARG A 131 -11.55 -15.68 -21.10
CA ARG A 131 -11.24 -14.96 -22.34
C ARG A 131 -10.10 -13.97 -22.10
N LEU A 132 -9.12 -14.00 -22.97
CA LEU A 132 -8.21 -12.88 -23.10
C LEU A 132 -8.88 -11.84 -23.97
N PRO A 133 -8.67 -10.55 -23.77
CA PRO A 133 -9.41 -9.55 -24.52
C PRO A 133 -8.82 -9.32 -25.93
N TYR A 134 -8.18 -10.34 -26.51
CA TYR A 134 -7.29 -10.26 -27.67
C TYR A 134 -7.81 -11.03 -28.89
N ASP A 135 -9.08 -11.42 -28.94
CA ASP A 135 -9.77 -12.17 -30.01
C ASP A 135 -9.58 -11.53 -31.40
N VAL A 136 -9.18 -10.26 -31.44
CA VAL A 136 -9.04 -9.44 -32.65
C VAL A 136 -7.62 -9.49 -33.22
N LEU A 137 -6.62 -9.97 -32.50
CA LEU A 137 -5.24 -10.08 -32.97
C LEU A 137 -5.11 -11.29 -33.91
N ASP A 138 -4.30 -11.23 -34.96
CA ASP A 138 -4.09 -12.33 -35.93
C ASP A 138 -3.30 -13.53 -35.35
N VAL A 139 -3.57 -13.83 -34.08
CA VAL A 139 -3.02 -14.92 -33.28
C VAL A 139 -4.17 -15.79 -32.81
N LYS A 140 -3.89 -17.06 -32.52
CA LYS A 140 -4.89 -17.92 -31.89
C LYS A 140 -4.99 -17.52 -30.43
N GLU A 141 -6.15 -17.03 -30.00
CA GLU A 141 -6.38 -16.60 -28.62
C GLU A 141 -6.21 -17.81 -27.67
N PRO A 142 -5.19 -17.81 -26.80
CA PRO A 142 -5.13 -18.78 -25.72
C PRO A 142 -6.24 -18.49 -24.71
N PRO A 143 -6.91 -19.51 -24.14
CA PRO A 143 -7.69 -19.28 -22.93
C PRO A 143 -6.76 -18.81 -21.82
N LEU A 144 -7.22 -17.89 -20.96
CA LEU A 144 -6.41 -17.37 -19.86
C LEU A 144 -5.86 -18.51 -19.00
N SER A 145 -6.65 -19.56 -18.78
CA SER A 145 -6.23 -20.74 -18.03
C SER A 145 -4.97 -21.43 -18.59
N ALA A 146 -4.69 -21.29 -19.88
CA ALA A 146 -3.56 -21.95 -20.55
C ALA A 146 -2.26 -21.13 -20.54
N ILE A 147 -2.33 -19.82 -20.29
CA ILE A 147 -1.16 -18.93 -20.29
C ILE A 147 -0.95 -18.20 -18.95
N TYR A 148 -1.82 -18.44 -17.97
CA TYR A 148 -1.73 -17.80 -16.66
C TYR A 148 -0.47 -18.28 -15.92
N VAL A 149 0.37 -17.31 -15.55
CA VAL A 149 1.52 -17.53 -14.69
C VAL A 149 1.18 -17.02 -13.28
N ARG A 150 1.41 -17.87 -12.28
CA ARG A 150 1.15 -17.54 -10.87
C ARG A 150 2.17 -16.52 -10.40
N GLN A 151 1.76 -15.26 -10.35
CA GLN A 151 2.60 -14.17 -9.88
C GLN A 151 2.77 -14.17 -8.36
N GLN A 152 3.96 -13.79 -7.97
CA GLN A 152 4.39 -13.56 -6.60
C GLN A 152 3.85 -12.22 -6.06
N MET A 153 3.57 -12.17 -4.75
CA MET A 153 3.12 -10.94 -4.09
C MET A 153 3.92 -10.68 -2.83
N ARG A 154 4.21 -9.42 -2.57
CA ARG A 154 4.92 -8.97 -1.37
C ARG A 154 3.95 -8.30 -0.41
N ALA A 155 4.07 -8.57 0.89
CA ALA A 155 3.32 -7.82 1.89
C ALA A 155 3.74 -6.34 1.86
N ALA A 156 2.79 -5.42 1.74
CA ALA A 156 3.07 -4.00 1.78
C ALA A 156 3.18 -3.52 3.23
N LEU A 157 4.27 -2.83 3.58
CA LEU A 157 4.47 -2.23 4.90
C LEU A 157 3.39 -1.16 5.17
N PRO A 158 2.80 -1.10 6.37
CA PRO A 158 2.39 0.18 6.93
C PRO A 158 3.66 0.99 7.25
N PRO A 159 3.72 2.31 7.00
CA PRO A 159 4.85 3.12 7.43
C PRO A 159 5.05 2.94 8.94
N SER A 160 6.29 2.63 9.30
CA SER A 160 6.72 2.43 10.68
C SER A 160 6.21 3.56 11.55
N ARG A 161 5.46 3.23 12.61
CA ARG A 161 5.26 4.12 13.76
C ARG A 161 6.64 4.44 14.32
N GLU A 162 7.20 5.60 13.98
CA GLU A 162 8.28 6.21 14.73
C GLU A 162 7.84 6.25 16.19
N SER A 163 8.34 5.32 16.99
CA SER A 163 8.01 5.18 18.39
C SER A 163 8.85 6.21 19.16
N GLY A 164 8.59 7.49 18.91
CA GLY A 164 9.10 8.61 19.70
C GLY A 164 8.15 8.90 20.87
N GLY A 165 8.14 8.02 21.87
CA GLY A 165 7.54 8.33 23.17
C GLY A 165 8.60 8.92 24.11
N PRO A 166 8.33 10.00 24.85
CA PRO A 166 9.30 10.57 25.78
C PRO A 166 9.46 9.67 27.01
N ASP A 167 10.71 9.37 27.36
CA ASP A 167 11.08 8.82 28.67
C ASP A 167 10.66 9.82 29.76
N VAL A 168 9.72 9.41 30.60
CA VAL A 168 9.34 10.14 31.81
C VAL A 168 10.44 9.93 32.86
N HIS A 169 11.15 11.02 33.18
CA HIS A 169 12.29 11.07 34.09
C HIS A 169 12.08 10.40 35.46
N GLY A 170 13.09 9.65 35.91
CA GLY A 170 13.27 9.27 37.32
C GLY A 170 14.55 8.46 37.60
N THR A 171 15.64 9.16 37.92
CA THR A 171 16.94 8.72 38.49
C THR A 171 18.03 8.10 37.58
N PRO A 172 19.31 8.54 37.72
CA PRO A 172 20.40 8.12 36.84
C PRO A 172 21.08 6.84 37.35
N SER A 173 21.12 5.79 36.54
CA SER A 173 22.08 4.70 36.72
C SER A 173 22.93 4.53 35.47
N SER A 174 24.23 4.78 35.62
CA SER A 174 25.32 4.41 34.73
C SER A 174 25.29 2.92 34.34
N GLY A 175 25.19 2.63 33.05
CA GLY A 175 25.25 1.29 32.42
C GLY A 175 25.31 1.41 30.89
N PRO A 176 25.90 0.43 30.17
CA PRO A 176 26.59 0.63 28.89
C PRO A 176 25.65 0.80 27.68
N GLU A 177 26.06 1.71 26.80
CA GLU A 177 25.71 1.88 25.37
C GLU A 177 24.53 1.03 24.86
N SER A 178 23.34 1.63 24.89
CA SER A 178 22.18 1.14 24.17
C SER A 178 22.39 1.32 22.66
N SER A 179 22.74 0.23 22.00
CA SER A 179 22.60 0.04 20.56
C SER A 179 21.12 0.19 20.19
N HIS A 180 20.80 1.28 19.50
CA HIS A 180 19.53 1.41 18.79
C HIS A 180 19.40 0.21 17.86
N ALA A 181 18.35 -0.58 18.05
CA ALA A 181 17.99 -1.68 17.18
C ALA A 181 17.60 -1.10 15.81
N HIS A 182 18.56 -1.04 14.89
CA HIS A 182 18.29 -0.96 13.46
C HIS A 182 17.32 -2.11 13.12
N ALA A 183 16.07 -1.77 12.79
CA ALA A 183 15.17 -2.72 12.15
C ALA A 183 15.88 -3.20 10.87
N SER A 184 16.26 -4.47 10.84
CA SER A 184 17.05 -5.01 9.73
C SER A 184 16.26 -4.87 8.43
N SER A 185 16.97 -4.50 7.37
CA SER A 185 16.49 -4.38 5.99
C SER A 185 15.80 -5.66 5.46
N ALA A 186 15.94 -6.80 6.14
CA ALA A 186 15.39 -8.10 5.77
C ALA A 186 13.87 -8.23 5.96
N ASP A 187 13.21 -7.39 6.78
CA ASP A 187 11.75 -7.39 6.95
C ASP A 187 10.97 -6.87 5.72
N ARG A 188 11.68 -6.25 4.77
CA ARG A 188 11.11 -5.45 3.68
C ARG A 188 10.84 -6.26 2.38
N ASP A 189 11.12 -7.57 2.37
CA ASP A 189 11.31 -8.39 1.16
C ASP A 189 10.56 -9.77 1.14
N THR A 190 9.56 -10.03 2.01
CA THR A 190 8.89 -11.35 2.02
C THR A 190 7.83 -11.48 0.92
N VAL A 191 8.11 -12.38 -0.03
CA VAL A 191 7.23 -12.76 -1.13
C VAL A 191 6.40 -14.00 -0.75
N LEU A 192 5.10 -13.98 -1.02
CA LEU A 192 4.12 -14.98 -0.61
C LEU A 192 3.32 -15.51 -1.82
N PRO A 193 3.01 -16.81 -1.89
CA PRO A 193 2.12 -17.38 -2.89
C PRO A 193 0.64 -17.06 -2.63
N LEU A 194 -0.17 -17.12 -3.69
CA LEU A 194 -1.60 -16.76 -3.64
C LEU A 194 -2.41 -17.57 -2.62
N SER A 195 -2.15 -18.88 -2.49
CA SER A 195 -2.87 -19.75 -1.54
C SER A 195 -2.67 -19.31 -0.10
N GLU A 196 -1.45 -18.94 0.27
CA GLU A 196 -1.12 -18.48 1.62
C GLU A 196 -1.76 -17.12 1.95
N ILE A 197 -1.92 -16.27 0.92
CA ILE A 197 -2.65 -14.99 1.05
C ILE A 197 -4.14 -15.24 1.29
N PHE A 198 -4.74 -16.22 0.61
CA PHE A 198 -6.15 -16.56 0.77
C PHE A 198 -6.45 -17.37 2.04
N GLU A 199 -5.47 -18.09 2.60
CA GLU A 199 -5.54 -18.75 3.92
C GLU A 199 -5.61 -17.73 5.07
N ARG A 200 -4.96 -16.58 4.92
CA ARG A 200 -5.00 -15.53 5.95
C ARG A 200 -6.42 -14.97 6.12
N PRO A 201 -6.91 -14.83 7.36
CA PRO A 201 -8.25 -14.29 7.62
C PRO A 201 -8.32 -12.81 7.19
N GLY A 202 -9.50 -12.40 6.71
CA GLY A 202 -9.79 -11.01 6.36
C GLY A 202 -9.83 -10.71 4.86
N HIS A 203 -9.73 -9.42 4.54
CA HIS A 203 -9.90 -8.88 3.19
C HIS A 203 -8.55 -8.56 2.55
N LEU A 204 -8.51 -8.48 1.23
CA LEU A 204 -7.27 -8.34 0.47
C LEU A 204 -7.26 -7.03 -0.31
N LEU A 205 -6.19 -6.24 -0.17
CA LEU A 205 -5.91 -5.09 -1.02
C LEU A 205 -4.67 -5.41 -1.86
N VAL A 206 -4.82 -5.54 -3.17
CA VAL A 206 -3.73 -5.87 -4.09
C VAL A 206 -3.37 -4.64 -4.91
N THR A 207 -2.15 -4.16 -4.72
CA THR A 207 -1.57 -3.02 -5.42
C THR A 207 -0.56 -3.48 -6.48
N GLY A 208 -0.33 -2.67 -7.50
CA GLY A 208 0.70 -2.94 -8.50
C GLY A 208 0.66 -1.96 -9.66
N GLU A 209 1.74 -1.93 -10.44
CA GLU A 209 1.87 -1.05 -11.61
C GLU A 209 0.81 -1.31 -12.70
N PRO A 210 0.59 -0.37 -13.63
CA PRO A 210 -0.25 -0.60 -14.80
C PRO A 210 0.21 -1.84 -15.58
N GLY A 211 -0.70 -2.75 -15.91
CA GLY A 211 -0.34 -3.98 -16.63
C GLY A 211 0.33 -5.06 -15.78
N SER A 212 0.50 -4.86 -14.47
CA SER A 212 1.15 -5.83 -13.57
C SER A 212 0.46 -7.18 -13.47
N GLY A 213 -0.79 -7.33 -13.92
CA GLY A 213 -1.56 -8.59 -13.84
C GLY A 213 -2.70 -8.64 -12.82
N LYS A 214 -3.06 -7.52 -12.17
CA LYS A 214 -4.14 -7.44 -11.16
C LYS A 214 -5.50 -7.97 -11.66
N SER A 215 -5.94 -7.51 -12.82
CA SER A 215 -7.19 -8.00 -13.43
C SER A 215 -7.08 -9.46 -13.88
N THR A 216 -5.89 -9.87 -14.32
CA THR A 216 -5.59 -11.26 -14.71
C THR A 216 -5.71 -12.21 -13.52
N LEU A 217 -5.19 -11.80 -12.35
CA LEU A 217 -5.35 -12.51 -11.08
C LEU A 217 -6.82 -12.68 -10.71
N THR A 218 -7.60 -11.60 -10.71
CA THR A 218 -9.02 -11.67 -10.32
C THR A 218 -9.83 -12.52 -11.30
N ASN A 219 -9.52 -12.46 -12.60
CA ASN A 219 -10.08 -13.37 -13.59
C ASN A 219 -9.72 -14.83 -13.29
N HIS A 220 -8.44 -15.14 -13.05
CA HIS A 220 -8.02 -16.51 -12.76
C HIS A 220 -8.71 -17.08 -11.52
N VAL A 221 -8.78 -16.31 -10.42
CA VAL A 221 -9.49 -16.73 -9.19
C VAL A 221 -10.98 -16.94 -9.45
N THR A 222 -11.62 -16.04 -10.22
CA THR A 222 -13.03 -16.17 -10.61
C THR A 222 -13.28 -17.44 -11.41
N TRP A 223 -12.47 -17.68 -12.43
CA TRP A 223 -12.54 -18.85 -13.29
C TRP A 223 -12.40 -20.15 -12.48
N LEU A 224 -11.37 -20.21 -11.65
CA LEU A 224 -11.04 -21.37 -10.83
C LEU A 224 -12.17 -21.70 -9.85
N LEU A 225 -12.60 -20.73 -9.04
CA LEU A 225 -13.64 -20.93 -8.05
C LEU A 225 -14.99 -21.26 -8.67
N ALA A 226 -15.35 -20.61 -9.78
CA ALA A 226 -16.59 -20.90 -10.48
C ALA A 226 -16.62 -22.35 -10.99
N ARG A 227 -15.51 -22.84 -11.54
CA ARG A 227 -15.41 -24.22 -12.02
C ARG A 227 -15.38 -25.25 -10.90
N VAL A 228 -14.81 -24.93 -9.73
CA VAL A 228 -14.93 -25.79 -8.53
C VAL A 228 -16.39 -25.94 -8.10
N TRP A 229 -17.15 -24.85 -8.06
CA TRP A 229 -18.59 -24.88 -7.77
C TRP A 229 -19.40 -25.65 -8.82
N LEU A 230 -19.03 -25.54 -10.09
CA LEU A 230 -19.66 -26.24 -11.21
C LEU A 230 -19.21 -27.71 -11.35
N ARG A 231 -18.33 -28.21 -10.47
CA ARG A 231 -17.74 -29.57 -10.50
C ARG A 231 -16.92 -29.87 -11.75
N GLN A 232 -16.31 -28.83 -12.32
CA GLN A 232 -15.45 -28.90 -13.51
C GLN A 232 -13.96 -28.81 -13.17
N GLU A 233 -13.62 -28.51 -11.91
CA GLU A 233 -12.27 -28.52 -11.34
C GLU A 233 -12.29 -29.17 -9.96
N SER A 234 -11.14 -29.69 -9.52
CA SER A 234 -11.00 -30.31 -8.20
C SER A 234 -11.13 -29.29 -7.08
N SER A 235 -11.78 -29.66 -5.97
CA SER A 235 -11.81 -28.84 -4.75
C SER A 235 -10.42 -28.59 -4.18
N LEU A 236 -9.43 -29.46 -4.46
CA LEU A 236 -8.02 -29.27 -4.07
C LEU A 236 -7.35 -28.10 -4.81
N ALA A 237 -7.94 -27.63 -5.90
CA ALA A 237 -7.41 -26.49 -6.65
C ALA A 237 -7.86 -25.15 -6.06
N ALA A 238 -8.81 -25.12 -5.12
CA ALA A 238 -9.30 -23.88 -4.52
C ALA A 238 -8.19 -23.18 -3.70
N PRO A 239 -8.04 -21.85 -3.80
CA PRO A 239 -6.97 -21.11 -3.12
C PRO A 239 -7.24 -20.88 -1.62
N ALA A 240 -8.41 -21.26 -1.10
CA ALA A 240 -8.80 -21.06 0.29
C ALA A 240 -9.43 -22.33 0.86
N THR A 241 -9.37 -22.52 2.18
CA THR A 241 -10.00 -23.64 2.89
C THR A 241 -11.52 -23.50 3.02
N GLU A 242 -12.01 -22.30 3.35
CA GLU A 242 -13.46 -22.00 3.39
C GLU A 242 -14.04 -21.86 1.97
N PRO A 243 -15.21 -22.46 1.67
CA PRO A 243 -15.92 -22.26 0.42
C PRO A 243 -16.32 -20.81 0.14
N LEU A 244 -15.82 -20.28 -0.98
CA LEU A 244 -16.09 -18.92 -1.45
C LEU A 244 -16.86 -18.94 -2.78
N VAL A 245 -17.82 -18.05 -2.93
CA VAL A 245 -18.54 -17.83 -4.20
C VAL A 245 -17.95 -16.61 -4.89
N PRO A 246 -17.28 -16.76 -6.03
CA PRO A 246 -16.65 -15.62 -6.69
C PRO A 246 -17.72 -14.65 -7.21
N LEU A 247 -17.47 -13.37 -7.03
CA LEU A 247 -18.20 -12.28 -7.70
C LEU A 247 -17.20 -11.21 -8.12
N ARG A 248 -16.81 -11.22 -9.40
CA ARG A 248 -15.90 -10.20 -9.96
C ARG A 248 -16.68 -9.07 -10.60
N ILE A 249 -16.34 -7.85 -10.21
CA ILE A 249 -16.99 -6.62 -10.66
C ILE A 249 -15.94 -5.51 -10.83
N ALA A 250 -16.12 -4.67 -11.84
CA ALA A 250 -15.30 -3.47 -11.99
C ALA A 250 -15.70 -2.42 -10.95
N ALA A 251 -14.74 -1.71 -10.35
CA ALA A 251 -15.01 -0.71 -9.31
C ALA A 251 -15.98 0.37 -9.78
N ARG A 252 -15.84 0.86 -11.02
CA ARG A 252 -16.76 1.84 -11.63
C ARG A 252 -18.21 1.38 -11.70
N ALA A 253 -18.48 0.08 -11.79
CA ALA A 253 -19.84 -0.45 -11.88
C ALA A 253 -20.58 -0.38 -10.53
N LEU A 254 -19.87 -0.02 -9.46
CA LEU A 254 -20.43 0.25 -8.13
C LEU A 254 -20.62 1.75 -7.86
N VAL A 255 -20.15 2.60 -8.78
CA VAL A 255 -20.32 4.06 -8.70
C VAL A 255 -21.68 4.40 -9.31
N GLU A 256 -22.34 5.44 -8.79
CA GLU A 256 -23.65 5.96 -9.26
C GLU A 256 -24.91 5.17 -8.87
N HIS A 257 -24.82 4.12 -8.03
CA HIS A 257 -26.03 3.39 -7.60
C HIS A 257 -26.72 4.00 -6.38
N SER A 258 -28.00 4.35 -6.56
CA SER A 258 -28.94 4.59 -5.48
C SER A 258 -29.62 3.28 -5.05
N GLY A 259 -29.43 2.81 -3.82
CA GLY A 259 -30.11 1.61 -3.32
C GLY A 259 -29.34 0.88 -2.22
N SER A 260 -29.75 -0.36 -1.92
CA SER A 260 -29.01 -1.24 -1.01
C SER A 260 -27.75 -1.78 -1.67
N TRP A 261 -26.77 -2.19 -0.85
CA TRP A 261 -25.55 -2.85 -1.33
C TRP A 261 -25.82 -4.09 -2.20
N SER A 262 -26.83 -4.88 -1.84
CA SER A 262 -27.25 -6.04 -2.63
C SER A 262 -27.79 -5.66 -4.02
N ALA A 263 -28.48 -4.52 -4.13
CA ALA A 263 -28.92 -3.99 -5.42
C ALA A 263 -27.74 -3.46 -6.25
N ALA A 264 -26.77 -2.80 -5.61
CA ALA A 264 -25.53 -2.36 -6.26
C ALA A 264 -24.72 -3.55 -6.79
N LEU A 265 -24.53 -4.61 -6.01
CA LEU A 265 -23.85 -5.84 -6.45
C LEU A 265 -24.58 -6.52 -7.62
N CYS A 266 -25.92 -6.58 -7.55
CA CYS A 266 -26.74 -7.14 -8.62
C CYS A 266 -26.59 -6.38 -9.94
N HIS A 267 -26.58 -5.04 -9.86
CA HIS A 267 -26.39 -4.20 -11.03
C HIS A 267 -24.96 -4.30 -11.58
N ALA A 268 -23.95 -4.23 -10.72
CA ALA A 268 -22.56 -4.36 -11.12
C ALA A 268 -22.27 -5.72 -11.78
N ALA A 269 -22.91 -6.78 -11.30
CA ALA A 269 -22.87 -8.12 -11.91
C ALA A 269 -23.49 -8.12 -13.32
N ARG A 270 -24.67 -7.51 -13.48
CA ARG A 270 -25.32 -7.34 -14.79
C ARG A 270 -24.42 -6.60 -15.77
N ASP A 271 -23.83 -5.48 -15.36
CA ASP A 271 -22.98 -4.66 -16.22
C ASP A 271 -21.69 -5.38 -16.62
N SER A 272 -21.13 -6.17 -15.70
CA SER A 272 -19.88 -6.90 -15.92
C SER A 272 -20.06 -8.09 -16.87
N MET A 273 -21.22 -8.76 -16.85
CA MET A 273 -21.47 -9.99 -17.62
C MET A 273 -22.35 -9.80 -18.86
N GLY A 274 -23.20 -8.76 -18.90
CA GLY A 274 -24.08 -8.42 -20.02
C GLY A 274 -24.88 -9.60 -20.54
N HIS A 275 -24.84 -9.82 -21.86
CA HIS A 275 -25.55 -10.90 -22.55
C HIS A 275 -25.08 -12.32 -22.20
N SER A 276 -24.00 -12.49 -21.41
CA SER A 276 -23.57 -13.81 -20.95
C SER A 276 -24.48 -14.39 -19.88
N LEU A 277 -25.29 -13.54 -19.22
CA LEU A 277 -26.30 -13.97 -18.27
C LEU A 277 -27.54 -14.50 -18.99
N VAL A 278 -27.95 -15.73 -18.65
CA VAL A 278 -29.19 -16.34 -19.17
C VAL A 278 -30.43 -15.68 -18.56
N ALA A 279 -30.33 -15.23 -17.31
CA ALA A 279 -31.37 -14.49 -16.60
C ALA A 279 -30.71 -13.55 -15.58
N GLU A 280 -31.37 -12.43 -15.30
CA GLU A 280 -30.92 -11.50 -14.25
C GLU A 280 -31.05 -12.15 -12.87
N ALA A 281 -30.05 -11.91 -12.02
CA ALA A 281 -30.10 -12.33 -10.63
C ALA A 281 -31.10 -11.45 -9.86
N ASP A 282 -31.78 -12.03 -8.88
CA ASP A 282 -32.57 -11.25 -7.92
C ASP A 282 -31.63 -10.57 -6.90
N PRO A 283 -31.83 -9.29 -6.54
CA PRO A 283 -31.01 -8.61 -5.52
C PRO A 283 -30.95 -9.36 -4.18
N GLY A 284 -31.99 -10.13 -3.85
CA GLY A 284 -32.04 -11.01 -2.68
C GLY A 284 -30.94 -12.07 -2.66
N LEU A 285 -30.44 -12.50 -3.82
CA LEU A 285 -29.31 -13.45 -3.94
C LEU A 285 -28.06 -12.93 -3.21
N PHE A 286 -27.86 -11.62 -3.18
CA PHE A 286 -26.69 -10.97 -2.59
C PHE A 286 -26.89 -10.53 -1.13
N THR A 287 -28.07 -10.68 -0.53
CA THR A 287 -28.36 -10.13 0.82
C THR A 287 -27.66 -10.82 2.00
N GLY A 288 -26.94 -11.91 1.74
CA GLY A 288 -26.22 -12.69 2.76
C GLY A 288 -25.37 -13.79 2.14
N ARG A 289 -24.92 -14.75 2.97
CA ARG A 289 -24.27 -15.98 2.48
C ARG A 289 -25.19 -16.72 1.52
N VAL A 290 -24.65 -17.18 0.41
CA VAL A 290 -25.39 -17.93 -0.61
C VAL A 290 -25.12 -19.43 -0.44
N GLN A 291 -26.19 -20.21 -0.24
CA GLN A 291 -26.12 -21.65 0.05
C GLN A 291 -25.12 -22.04 1.17
N GLY A 292 -24.91 -21.16 2.16
CA GLY A 292 -24.00 -21.39 3.30
C GLY A 292 -22.58 -20.86 3.11
N ALA A 293 -22.20 -20.44 1.89
CA ALA A 293 -20.87 -19.92 1.56
C ALA A 293 -20.83 -18.38 1.54
N GLN A 294 -19.66 -17.80 1.82
CA GLN A 294 -19.43 -16.35 1.67
C GLN A 294 -19.26 -15.97 0.19
N TRP A 295 -19.62 -14.74 -0.14
CA TRP A 295 -19.22 -14.13 -1.40
C TRP A 295 -17.76 -13.68 -1.32
N LEU A 296 -16.95 -14.02 -2.32
CA LEU A 296 -15.68 -13.36 -2.59
C LEU A 296 -15.93 -12.25 -3.62
N VAL A 297 -16.17 -11.03 -3.12
CA VAL A 297 -16.40 -9.85 -3.96
C VAL A 297 -15.05 -9.27 -4.38
N MET A 298 -14.69 -9.53 -5.64
CA MET A 298 -13.49 -8.99 -6.27
C MET A 298 -13.82 -7.68 -6.96
N VAL A 299 -13.39 -6.56 -6.35
CA VAL A 299 -13.57 -5.21 -6.89
C VAL A 299 -12.30 -4.82 -7.64
N ASP A 300 -12.38 -4.82 -8.97
CA ASP A 300 -11.22 -4.63 -9.84
C ASP A 300 -11.09 -3.17 -10.32
N GLY A 301 -9.90 -2.59 -10.19
CA GLY A 301 -9.54 -1.29 -10.78
C GLY A 301 -10.11 -0.08 -10.05
N LEU A 302 -9.87 0.05 -8.74
CA LEU A 302 -10.31 1.21 -7.96
C LEU A 302 -9.69 2.52 -8.47
N ASP A 303 -8.46 2.47 -8.99
CA ASP A 303 -7.76 3.59 -9.63
C ASP A 303 -8.40 4.04 -10.95
N GLU A 304 -9.24 3.22 -11.58
CA GLU A 304 -9.92 3.58 -12.83
C GLU A 304 -11.10 4.54 -12.63
N ILE A 305 -11.44 4.91 -11.40
CA ILE A 305 -12.46 5.92 -11.09
C ILE A 305 -11.79 7.28 -11.07
N THR A 306 -12.13 8.15 -12.01
CA THR A 306 -11.54 9.49 -12.19
C THR A 306 -11.97 10.43 -11.06
N ASP A 307 -13.26 10.40 -10.69
CA ASP A 307 -13.79 11.22 -9.60
C ASP A 307 -13.28 10.73 -8.22
N ARG A 308 -12.37 11.51 -7.64
CA ARG A 308 -11.80 11.26 -6.32
C ARG A 308 -12.84 11.15 -5.20
N GLN A 309 -13.92 11.94 -5.23
CA GLN A 309 -14.96 11.89 -4.22
C GLN A 309 -15.79 10.60 -4.35
N ALA A 310 -16.16 10.24 -5.57
CA ALA A 310 -16.87 8.99 -5.85
C ALA A 310 -16.04 7.76 -5.45
N ARG A 311 -14.74 7.76 -5.79
CA ARG A 311 -13.78 6.72 -5.38
C ARG A 311 -13.66 6.61 -3.86
N ALA A 312 -13.46 7.72 -3.16
CA ALA A 312 -13.38 7.75 -1.70
C ALA A 312 -14.69 7.28 -1.02
N GLN A 313 -15.85 7.62 -1.59
CA GLN A 313 -17.15 7.14 -1.14
C GLN A 313 -17.27 5.62 -1.30
N LEU A 314 -16.89 5.07 -2.47
CA LEU A 314 -16.91 3.63 -2.72
C LEU A 314 -15.98 2.88 -1.74
N ILE A 315 -14.77 3.39 -1.50
CA ILE A 315 -13.83 2.83 -0.51
C ILE A 315 -14.49 2.71 0.86
N ARG A 316 -15.18 3.77 1.32
CA ARG A 316 -15.89 3.75 2.61
C ARG A 316 -17.03 2.74 2.63
N VAL A 317 -17.78 2.62 1.53
CA VAL A 317 -18.87 1.63 1.42
C VAL A 317 -18.32 0.21 1.48
N ILE A 318 -17.23 -0.08 0.76
CA ILE A 318 -16.55 -1.39 0.83
C ILE A 318 -16.10 -1.66 2.27
N ALA A 319 -15.43 -0.70 2.92
CA ALA A 319 -15.00 -0.83 4.31
C ALA A 319 -16.15 -1.10 5.29
N GLN A 320 -17.33 -0.48 5.10
CA GLN A 320 -18.50 -0.69 5.94
C GLN A 320 -19.09 -2.12 5.82
N HIS A 321 -18.97 -2.73 4.65
CA HIS A 321 -19.44 -4.08 4.37
C HIS A 321 -18.37 -5.16 4.62
N ALA A 322 -17.10 -4.77 4.76
CA ALA A 322 -15.95 -5.60 5.08
C ALA A 322 -15.92 -5.98 6.57
N ARG A 323 -16.67 -7.02 6.93
CA ARG A 323 -16.74 -7.56 8.30
C ARG A 323 -16.13 -8.97 8.34
N SER A 324 -15.33 -9.27 9.36
CA SER A 324 -14.58 -10.54 9.46
C SER A 324 -15.44 -11.81 9.46
N ASP A 325 -16.67 -11.77 10.00
CA ASP A 325 -17.67 -12.87 9.92
C ASP A 325 -18.89 -12.47 9.06
N GLY A 326 -18.66 -11.62 8.06
CA GLY A 326 -19.69 -11.12 7.17
C GLY A 326 -20.15 -12.12 6.11
N ALA A 327 -21.12 -11.69 5.31
CA ALA A 327 -21.53 -12.40 4.10
C ALA A 327 -20.52 -12.24 2.94
N TYR A 328 -19.60 -11.28 3.05
CA TYR A 328 -18.68 -10.88 1.99
C TYR A 328 -17.23 -10.93 2.50
N ARG A 329 -16.37 -11.49 1.66
CA ARG A 329 -14.92 -11.34 1.70
C ARG A 329 -14.52 -10.50 0.49
N PHE A 330 -13.78 -9.43 0.70
CA PHE A 330 -13.33 -8.54 -0.37
C PHE A 330 -11.91 -8.85 -0.83
N LEU A 331 -11.71 -8.75 -2.15
CA LEU A 331 -10.40 -8.57 -2.77
C LEU A 331 -10.52 -7.32 -3.65
N VAL A 332 -9.80 -6.27 -3.29
CA VAL A 332 -9.79 -5.00 -4.00
C VAL A 332 -8.47 -4.86 -4.74
N THR A 333 -8.50 -4.51 -6.02
CA THR A 333 -7.29 -4.21 -6.80
C THR A 333 -7.22 -2.73 -7.13
N THR A 334 -6.00 -2.18 -7.09
CA THR A 334 -5.76 -0.77 -7.44
C THR A 334 -4.32 -0.55 -7.87
N ARG A 335 -4.03 0.49 -8.67
CA ARG A 335 -2.69 1.12 -8.65
C ARG A 335 -2.41 1.72 -7.27
N PRO A 336 -1.15 1.96 -6.90
CA PRO A 336 -0.85 2.77 -5.72
C PRO A 336 -1.69 4.06 -5.71
N LEU A 337 -2.42 4.28 -4.61
CA LEU A 337 -3.23 5.47 -4.37
C LEU A 337 -2.69 6.17 -3.12
N PRO A 338 -2.92 7.49 -2.98
CA PRO A 338 -2.55 8.22 -1.77
C PRO A 338 -3.06 7.53 -0.51
N GLU A 339 -2.20 7.39 0.49
CA GLU A 339 -2.46 6.57 1.67
C GLU A 339 -3.70 6.99 2.46
N ILE A 340 -3.98 8.29 2.44
CA ILE A 340 -5.16 8.90 3.01
C ILE A 340 -6.47 8.33 2.44
N GLU A 341 -6.51 7.97 1.15
CA GLU A 341 -7.70 7.39 0.51
C GLU A 341 -7.92 5.94 0.92
N LEU A 342 -6.84 5.18 1.15
CA LEU A 342 -6.89 3.75 1.49
C LEU A 342 -7.11 3.49 2.99
N THR A 343 -6.98 4.53 3.83
CA THR A 343 -7.12 4.45 5.29
C THR A 343 -8.41 3.72 5.75
N PRO A 344 -9.61 3.95 5.16
CA PRO A 344 -10.82 3.23 5.57
C PRO A 344 -10.74 1.71 5.36
N LEU A 345 -10.03 1.23 4.32
CA LEU A 345 -9.86 -0.21 4.10
C LEU A 345 -8.96 -0.83 5.17
N ARG A 346 -7.90 -0.12 5.60
CA ARG A 346 -7.01 -0.59 6.67
C ARG A 346 -7.75 -0.78 7.99
N GLY A 347 -8.66 0.14 8.34
CA GLY A 347 -9.52 0.01 9.52
C GLY A 347 -10.49 -1.16 9.46
N ALA A 348 -10.75 -1.72 8.28
CA ALA A 348 -11.69 -2.81 8.05
C ALA A 348 -11.02 -4.19 7.86
N ALA A 349 -9.84 -4.41 8.46
CA ALA A 349 -9.11 -5.70 8.38
C ALA A 349 -8.69 -6.11 6.95
N PHE A 350 -8.29 -5.14 6.11
CA PHE A 350 -7.60 -5.43 4.85
C PHE A 350 -6.10 -5.66 5.05
N SER A 351 -5.59 -6.77 4.52
CA SER A 351 -4.17 -7.02 4.35
C SER A 351 -3.71 -6.51 2.98
N SER A 352 -2.66 -5.68 2.97
CA SER A 352 -2.15 -5.04 1.74
C SER A 352 -1.01 -5.85 1.14
N TYR A 353 -1.11 -6.11 -0.16
CA TYR A 353 -0.12 -6.83 -0.94
C TYR A 353 0.25 -6.03 -2.19
N ARG A 354 1.50 -6.12 -2.62
CA ARG A 354 2.00 -5.58 -3.88
C ARG A 354 2.35 -6.74 -4.81
N MET A 355 1.91 -6.66 -6.05
CA MET A 355 2.20 -7.64 -7.09
C MET A 355 3.62 -7.42 -7.61
N GLU A 356 4.44 -8.47 -7.63
CA GLU A 356 5.81 -8.39 -8.15
C GLU A 356 5.81 -8.52 -9.69
N PRO A 357 6.79 -7.91 -10.38
CA PRO A 357 7.06 -8.17 -11.79
C PRO A 357 7.38 -9.65 -12.06
N PHE A 358 7.24 -10.11 -13.31
CA PHE A 358 7.69 -11.45 -13.68
C PHE A 358 9.19 -11.60 -13.45
N SER A 359 9.55 -12.63 -12.69
CA SER A 359 10.90 -13.19 -12.72
C SER A 359 11.24 -13.76 -14.10
N ARG A 360 12.54 -13.96 -14.37
CA ARG A 360 13.00 -14.62 -15.61
C ARG A 360 12.36 -16.01 -15.81
N ALA A 361 12.14 -16.75 -14.72
CA ALA A 361 11.50 -18.06 -14.78
C ALA A 361 10.00 -17.96 -15.15
N GLU A 362 9.29 -16.99 -14.59
CA GLU A 362 7.88 -16.72 -14.91
C GLU A 362 7.71 -16.24 -16.35
N LEU A 363 8.58 -15.34 -16.83
CA LEU A 363 8.60 -14.89 -18.22
C LEU A 363 8.86 -16.05 -19.19
N ARG A 364 9.81 -16.93 -18.89
CA ARG A 364 10.06 -18.16 -19.67
C ARG A 364 8.83 -19.04 -19.72
N ASN A 365 8.19 -19.27 -18.59
CA ASN A 365 6.97 -20.07 -18.52
C ASN A 365 5.83 -19.45 -19.35
N PHE A 366 5.64 -18.13 -19.24
CA PHE A 366 4.70 -17.37 -20.05
C PHE A 366 4.97 -17.56 -21.55
N ALA A 367 6.22 -17.33 -21.99
CA ALA A 367 6.60 -17.46 -23.40
C ALA A 367 6.34 -18.87 -23.94
N THR A 368 6.77 -19.92 -23.22
CA THR A 368 6.54 -21.32 -23.63
C THR A 368 5.05 -21.63 -23.74
N GLN A 369 4.23 -21.20 -22.79
CA GLN A 369 2.78 -21.41 -22.82
C GLN A 369 2.10 -20.64 -23.97
N TRP A 370 2.50 -19.38 -24.17
CA TRP A 370 1.99 -18.52 -25.25
C TRP A 370 2.21 -19.14 -26.63
N PHE A 371 3.45 -19.51 -26.98
CA PHE A 371 3.77 -20.04 -28.30
C PHE A 371 3.19 -21.44 -28.51
N ARG A 372 3.06 -22.26 -27.45
CA ARG A 372 2.35 -23.54 -27.53
C ARG A 372 0.88 -23.35 -27.90
N ALA A 373 0.23 -22.33 -27.36
CA ALA A 373 -1.17 -22.07 -27.64
C ALA A 373 -1.44 -21.67 -29.10
N GLN A 374 -0.43 -21.17 -29.82
CA GLN A 374 -0.53 -20.81 -31.24
C GLN A 374 -0.73 -22.02 -32.17
N GLY A 375 -0.50 -23.25 -31.68
CA GLY A 375 -0.80 -24.48 -32.42
C GLY A 375 0.29 -24.91 -33.41
N ASN A 376 1.51 -24.39 -33.24
CA ASN A 376 2.70 -24.81 -34.00
C ASN A 376 3.21 -26.18 -33.52
N GLY A 377 4.07 -26.83 -34.33
CA GLY A 377 4.72 -28.07 -33.91
C GLY A 377 5.60 -27.88 -32.66
N PRO A 378 5.98 -28.95 -31.91
CA PRO A 378 6.83 -28.84 -30.72
C PRO A 378 8.16 -28.12 -30.98
N GLU A 379 8.81 -28.41 -32.12
CA GLU A 379 10.09 -27.80 -32.51
C GLU A 379 9.94 -26.30 -32.84
N GLU A 380 8.89 -25.91 -33.56
CA GLU A 380 8.61 -24.51 -33.90
C GLU A 380 8.22 -23.69 -32.67
N THR A 381 7.48 -24.29 -31.74
CA THR A 381 7.12 -23.69 -30.46
C THR A 381 8.36 -23.39 -29.63
N GLU A 382 9.25 -24.38 -29.48
CA GLU A 382 10.50 -24.22 -28.74
C GLU A 382 11.39 -23.17 -29.40
N ALA A 383 11.56 -23.23 -30.73
CA ALA A 383 12.36 -22.25 -31.45
C ALA A 383 11.80 -20.83 -31.32
N ALA A 384 10.48 -20.65 -31.34
CA ALA A 384 9.85 -19.34 -31.16
C ALA A 384 10.02 -18.81 -29.73
N ALA A 385 9.82 -19.66 -28.71
CA ALA A 385 10.04 -19.29 -27.31
C ALA A 385 11.51 -18.92 -27.04
N VAL A 386 12.46 -19.69 -27.57
CA VAL A 386 13.89 -19.41 -27.45
C VAL A 386 14.25 -18.09 -28.11
N ARG A 387 13.79 -17.83 -29.35
CA ARG A 387 14.04 -16.53 -30.01
C ARG A 387 13.47 -15.36 -29.23
N PHE A 388 12.22 -15.47 -28.76
CA PHE A 388 11.59 -14.43 -27.95
C PHE A 388 12.38 -14.16 -26.67
N LEU A 389 12.83 -15.21 -25.98
CA LEU A 389 13.63 -15.07 -24.77
C LEU A 389 15.01 -14.46 -25.06
N GLN A 390 15.67 -14.82 -26.16
CA GLN A 390 16.92 -14.18 -26.57
C GLN A 390 16.73 -12.68 -26.84
N GLU A 391 15.70 -12.29 -27.62
CA GLU A 391 15.41 -10.88 -27.90
C GLU A 391 14.99 -10.08 -26.65
N THR A 392 14.50 -10.76 -25.62
CA THR A 392 14.03 -10.10 -24.38
C THR A 392 15.02 -10.17 -23.22
N GLU A 393 15.96 -11.13 -23.21
CA GLU A 393 17.00 -11.27 -22.18
C GLU A 393 18.22 -10.35 -22.47
N ASP A 394 18.54 -10.07 -23.73
CA ASP A 394 19.80 -9.44 -24.15
C ASP A 394 19.77 -7.90 -24.30
N GLY A 395 18.85 -7.17 -23.64
CA GLY A 395 18.83 -5.70 -23.76
C GLY A 395 17.78 -4.94 -22.96
N ARG A 396 17.51 -3.69 -23.37
CA ARG A 396 16.55 -2.73 -22.76
C ARG A 396 15.13 -3.26 -22.59
N LEU A 397 14.75 -4.26 -23.38
CA LEU A 397 13.44 -4.89 -23.32
C LEU A 397 13.27 -5.78 -22.07
N SER A 398 14.36 -6.20 -21.44
CA SER A 398 14.38 -7.15 -20.31
C SER A 398 13.60 -6.69 -19.09
N GLU A 399 13.58 -5.40 -18.76
CA GLU A 399 12.77 -4.88 -17.65
C GLU A 399 11.31 -4.69 -18.05
N LEU A 400 11.11 -4.23 -19.28
CA LEU A 400 9.77 -3.98 -19.81
C LEU A 400 8.94 -5.27 -19.85
N VAL A 401 9.50 -6.38 -20.32
CA VAL A 401 8.75 -7.66 -20.40
C VAL A 401 8.58 -8.36 -19.06
N GLN A 402 9.13 -7.83 -17.96
CA GLN A 402 8.72 -8.28 -16.62
C GLN A 402 7.30 -7.81 -16.30
N ASN A 403 6.83 -6.75 -16.96
CA ASN A 403 5.43 -6.35 -16.91
C ASN A 403 4.60 -7.28 -17.83
N PRO A 404 3.62 -8.03 -17.30
CA PRO A 404 2.86 -9.02 -18.08
C PRO A 404 2.15 -8.45 -19.32
N LEU A 405 1.67 -7.20 -19.26
CA LEU A 405 1.05 -6.57 -20.43
C LEU A 405 2.08 -6.33 -21.54
N LEU A 406 3.25 -5.80 -21.20
CA LEU A 406 4.32 -5.56 -22.17
C LEU A 406 4.90 -6.88 -22.71
N ALA A 407 5.03 -7.90 -21.87
CA ALA A 407 5.36 -9.26 -22.30
C ALA A 407 4.35 -9.78 -23.34
N THR A 408 3.06 -9.54 -23.12
CA THR A 408 1.99 -9.94 -24.03
C THR A 408 2.05 -9.16 -25.35
N ILE A 409 2.24 -7.83 -25.30
CA ILE A 409 2.39 -6.99 -26.50
C ILE A 409 3.60 -7.45 -27.34
N ALA A 410 4.72 -7.72 -26.69
CA ALA A 410 5.93 -8.24 -27.33
C ALA A 410 5.68 -9.63 -27.94
N ALA A 411 5.03 -10.54 -27.20
CA ALA A 411 4.72 -11.89 -27.67
C ALA A 411 3.76 -11.89 -28.87
N VAL A 412 2.75 -10.99 -28.87
CA VAL A 412 1.88 -10.78 -30.05
C VAL A 412 2.72 -10.32 -31.24
N SER A 413 3.58 -9.31 -31.04
CA SER A 413 4.42 -8.76 -32.11
C SER A 413 5.34 -9.83 -32.71
N ALA A 414 5.98 -10.64 -31.87
CA ALA A 414 6.83 -11.76 -32.28
C ALA A 414 6.05 -12.91 -32.94
N THR A 415 4.74 -13.01 -32.73
CA THR A 415 3.88 -14.00 -33.39
C THR A 415 3.42 -13.52 -34.76
N VAL A 416 3.03 -12.24 -34.87
CA VAL A 416 2.50 -11.63 -36.09
C VAL A 416 3.59 -11.41 -37.14
N ASP A 417 4.78 -10.94 -36.72
CA ASP A 417 5.91 -10.68 -37.60
C ASP A 417 7.21 -11.23 -37.00
N PRO A 418 7.47 -12.55 -37.07
CA PRO A 418 8.61 -13.20 -36.42
C PRO A 418 9.99 -12.79 -36.95
N HIS A 419 10.04 -12.03 -38.05
CA HIS A 419 11.29 -11.59 -38.68
C HIS A 419 11.64 -10.13 -38.34
N ARG A 420 10.69 -9.38 -37.76
CA ARG A 420 10.92 -8.01 -37.32
C ARG A 420 11.44 -8.03 -35.87
N PRO A 421 12.62 -7.43 -35.60
CA PRO A 421 13.13 -7.32 -34.24
C PRO A 421 12.15 -6.58 -33.32
N LEU A 422 12.04 -7.03 -32.08
CA LEU A 422 11.21 -6.38 -31.08
C LEU A 422 11.73 -4.96 -30.76
N PRO A 423 10.83 -3.96 -30.61
CA PRO A 423 11.22 -2.63 -30.16
C PRO A 423 11.87 -2.63 -28.77
N ALA A 424 12.85 -1.75 -28.57
CA ALA A 424 13.66 -1.67 -27.35
C ALA A 424 13.14 -0.72 -26.26
N ASN A 425 11.95 -0.12 -26.44
CA ASN A 425 11.34 0.79 -25.45
C ASN A 425 9.80 0.65 -25.40
N ARG A 426 9.19 1.12 -24.31
CA ARG A 426 7.76 0.96 -24.03
C ARG A 426 6.94 1.69 -25.08
N LEU A 427 7.26 2.96 -25.37
CA LEU A 427 6.50 3.74 -26.33
C LEU A 427 6.42 3.06 -27.71
N SER A 428 7.54 2.52 -28.19
CA SER A 428 7.61 1.86 -29.49
C SER A 428 6.83 0.55 -29.53
N LEU A 429 6.77 -0.20 -28.42
CA LEU A 429 5.89 -1.38 -28.32
C LEU A 429 4.41 -1.01 -28.43
N TYR A 430 4.00 0.06 -27.73
CA TYR A 430 2.63 0.57 -27.81
C TYR A 430 2.29 1.09 -29.21
N GLN A 431 3.19 1.85 -29.84
CA GLN A 431 3.04 2.33 -31.22
C GLN A 431 2.91 1.15 -32.20
N LEU A 432 3.81 0.16 -32.12
CA LEU A 432 3.78 -1.03 -32.96
C LEU A 432 2.45 -1.78 -32.83
N PHE A 433 2.01 -2.02 -31.60
CA PHE A 433 0.76 -2.73 -31.33
C PHE A 433 -0.47 -1.95 -31.79
N HIS A 434 -0.50 -0.64 -31.53
CA HIS A 434 -1.53 0.27 -32.01
C HIS A 434 -1.63 0.25 -33.54
N ASP A 435 -0.52 0.35 -34.24
CA ASP A 435 -0.49 0.39 -35.71
C ASP A 435 -0.96 -0.94 -36.32
N HIS A 436 -0.65 -2.06 -35.66
CA HIS A 436 -1.18 -3.37 -36.04
C HIS A 436 -2.71 -3.43 -35.89
N LEU A 437 -3.26 -2.98 -34.76
CA LEU A 437 -4.70 -2.92 -34.52
C LEU A 437 -5.42 -2.02 -35.53
N MET A 438 -4.86 -0.83 -35.80
CA MET A 438 -5.45 0.15 -36.71
C MET A 438 -5.41 -0.31 -38.17
N SER A 439 -4.30 -0.85 -38.65
CA SER A 439 -4.14 -1.31 -40.04
C SER A 439 -5.11 -2.44 -40.42
N ARG A 440 -5.32 -3.40 -39.51
CA ARG A 440 -6.30 -4.49 -39.69
C ARG A 440 -7.74 -3.99 -39.81
N SER A 441 -8.09 -3.00 -38.99
CA SER A 441 -9.45 -2.48 -38.92
C SER A 441 -9.89 -1.76 -40.21
N ALA A 442 -8.93 -1.17 -40.95
CA ALA A 442 -9.16 -0.54 -42.25
C ALA A 442 -9.48 -1.55 -43.37
N GLY A 443 -9.01 -2.80 -43.26
CA GLY A 443 -9.27 -3.85 -44.26
C GLY A 443 -10.67 -4.47 -44.22
N ARG A 444 -11.45 -4.21 -43.15
CA ARG A 444 -12.76 -4.84 -42.88
C ARG A 444 -13.96 -3.92 -43.11
N GLU A 445 -13.75 -2.65 -43.45
CA GLU A 445 -14.82 -1.70 -43.71
C GLU A 445 -15.51 -2.01 -45.06
N ARG A 446 -16.85 -2.03 -45.06
CA ARG A 446 -17.64 -2.16 -46.30
C ARG A 446 -17.48 -0.86 -47.09
N ARG A 447 -16.89 -0.95 -48.29
CA ARG A 447 -16.59 0.20 -49.17
C ARG A 447 -17.82 1.00 -49.64
N ASP A 448 -19.03 0.47 -49.46
CA ASP A 448 -20.28 1.07 -49.95
C ASP A 448 -21.06 1.87 -48.88
N ASP A 449 -20.56 1.97 -47.64
CA ASP A 449 -21.20 2.75 -46.55
C ASP A 449 -20.45 4.08 -46.31
N GLU A 450 -21.14 5.21 -46.47
CA GLU A 450 -20.57 6.56 -46.32
C GLU A 450 -20.07 6.85 -44.90
N LEU A 451 -20.76 6.34 -43.86
CA LEU A 451 -20.34 6.50 -42.47
C LEU A 451 -19.09 5.67 -42.20
N ALA A 452 -19.05 4.42 -42.64
CA ALA A 452 -17.88 3.57 -42.46
C ALA A 452 -16.64 4.18 -43.15
N GLY A 453 -16.79 4.67 -44.38
CA GLY A 453 -15.69 5.32 -45.11
C GLY A 453 -15.17 6.59 -44.42
N TRP A 454 -16.08 7.43 -43.90
CA TRP A 454 -15.66 8.64 -43.17
C TRP A 454 -15.05 8.31 -41.80
N VAL A 455 -15.70 7.44 -41.01
CA VAL A 455 -15.17 6.99 -39.71
C VAL A 455 -13.80 6.34 -39.92
N GLY A 456 -13.58 5.57 -40.98
CA GLY A 456 -12.27 5.03 -41.33
C GLY A 456 -11.18 6.10 -41.49
N GLN A 457 -11.52 7.25 -42.08
CA GLN A 457 -10.58 8.38 -42.25
C GLN A 457 -10.29 9.11 -40.94
N VAL A 458 -11.29 9.27 -40.07
CA VAL A 458 -11.16 10.03 -38.80
C VAL A 458 -10.99 9.15 -37.57
N ARG A 459 -10.87 7.82 -37.75
CA ARG A 459 -10.89 6.80 -36.70
C ARG A 459 -9.90 7.10 -35.59
N GLN A 460 -8.68 7.50 -35.97
CA GLN A 460 -7.62 7.82 -35.03
C GLN A 460 -8.02 9.00 -34.14
N GLN A 461 -8.49 10.11 -34.72
CA GLN A 461 -8.92 11.31 -33.99
C GLN A 461 -10.09 11.00 -33.05
N LEU A 462 -11.04 10.19 -33.51
CA LEU A 462 -12.18 9.76 -32.70
C LEU A 462 -11.71 8.94 -31.49
N VAL A 463 -10.87 7.92 -31.70
CA VAL A 463 -10.37 7.05 -30.61
C VAL A 463 -9.50 7.82 -29.62
N GLU A 464 -8.65 8.72 -30.09
CA GLU A 464 -7.85 9.62 -29.25
C GLU A 464 -8.73 10.59 -28.44
N SER A 465 -9.81 11.12 -29.03
CA SER A 465 -10.79 11.94 -28.29
C SER A 465 -11.53 11.14 -27.22
N LEU A 466 -11.86 9.88 -27.49
CA LEU A 466 -12.48 8.98 -26.50
C LEU A 466 -11.51 8.63 -25.37
N ALA A 467 -10.23 8.47 -25.69
CA ALA A 467 -9.19 8.22 -24.71
C ALA A 467 -9.03 9.42 -23.77
N ARG A 468 -8.99 10.64 -24.30
CA ARG A 468 -9.00 11.87 -23.49
C ARG A 468 -10.25 11.94 -22.61
N HIS A 469 -11.44 11.71 -23.17
CA HIS A 469 -12.67 11.71 -22.38
C HIS A 469 -12.62 10.72 -21.21
N ARG A 470 -12.01 9.54 -21.42
CA ARG A 470 -11.82 8.54 -20.35
C ARG A 470 -10.86 9.00 -19.26
N ILE A 471 -9.80 9.74 -19.60
CA ILE A 471 -8.83 10.25 -18.62
C ILE A 471 -9.42 11.42 -17.81
N GLU A 472 -10.28 12.24 -18.44
CA GLU A 472 -10.83 13.45 -17.82
C GLU A 472 -12.18 13.22 -17.13
N SER A 473 -12.86 12.11 -17.43
CA SER A 473 -14.24 11.86 -16.99
C SER A 473 -14.57 10.37 -16.90
N ASP A 474 -15.43 10.03 -15.95
CA ASP A 474 -16.05 8.71 -15.82
C ASP A 474 -17.29 8.54 -16.73
N GLY A 475 -17.54 9.49 -17.64
CA GLY A 475 -18.69 9.48 -18.56
C GLY A 475 -18.69 8.35 -19.59
N SER A 476 -19.88 8.11 -20.17
CA SER A 476 -20.06 7.05 -21.18
C SER A 476 -19.27 7.32 -22.46
N LEU A 477 -18.46 6.34 -22.88
CA LEU A 477 -17.70 6.42 -24.14
C LEU A 477 -18.60 6.36 -25.37
N THR A 478 -19.70 5.61 -25.30
CA THR A 478 -20.68 5.55 -26.38
C THR A 478 -21.36 6.90 -26.57
N ALA A 479 -21.73 7.56 -25.47
CA ALA A 479 -22.30 8.91 -25.52
C ALA A 479 -21.28 9.93 -26.07
N ALA A 480 -20.03 9.86 -25.61
CA ALA A 480 -18.95 10.71 -26.10
C ALA A 480 -18.69 10.49 -27.61
N ALA A 481 -18.70 9.25 -28.09
CA ALA A 481 -18.51 8.92 -29.49
C ALA A 481 -19.64 9.47 -30.37
N ARG A 482 -20.90 9.32 -29.92
CA ARG A 482 -22.07 9.87 -30.63
C ARG A 482 -21.99 11.38 -30.73
N ARG A 483 -21.65 12.05 -29.64
CA ARG A 483 -21.45 13.51 -29.61
C ARG A 483 -20.33 13.93 -30.56
N TRP A 484 -19.19 13.26 -30.52
CA TRP A 484 -18.05 13.56 -31.39
C TRP A 484 -18.43 13.45 -32.87
N VAL A 485 -19.13 12.37 -33.26
CA VAL A 485 -19.60 12.20 -34.64
C VAL A 485 -20.59 13.29 -35.04
N HIS A 486 -21.51 13.68 -34.16
CA HIS A 486 -22.42 14.78 -34.42
C HIS A 486 -21.69 16.11 -34.66
N ASP A 487 -20.65 16.39 -33.89
CA ASP A 487 -19.91 17.65 -33.92
C ASP A 487 -18.93 17.75 -35.11
N HIS A 488 -18.41 16.62 -35.60
CA HIS A 488 -17.31 16.60 -36.61
C HIS A 488 -17.72 16.04 -37.99
N ARG A 489 -18.94 15.51 -38.14
CA ARG A 489 -19.38 14.96 -39.44
C ARG A 489 -19.40 16.02 -40.54
N PRO A 490 -19.05 15.67 -41.79
CA PRO A 490 -19.23 16.54 -42.94
C PRO A 490 -20.70 16.87 -43.17
N ALA A 491 -21.00 18.08 -43.67
CA ALA A 491 -22.38 18.52 -43.90
C ALA A 491 -23.18 17.62 -44.87
N GLY A 492 -22.51 16.89 -45.77
CA GLY A 492 -23.13 15.96 -46.72
C GLY A 492 -23.40 14.55 -46.17
N LEU A 493 -22.90 14.19 -44.98
CA LEU A 493 -23.01 12.83 -44.44
C LEU A 493 -24.33 12.64 -43.71
N THR A 494 -25.22 11.80 -44.25
CA THR A 494 -26.56 11.55 -43.69
C THR A 494 -26.53 10.38 -42.70
N LEU A 495 -26.87 10.66 -41.44
CA LEU A 495 -26.98 9.61 -40.40
C LEU A 495 -28.32 8.88 -40.54
N THR A 496 -28.29 7.61 -40.95
CA THR A 496 -29.48 6.75 -41.06
C THR A 496 -29.94 6.27 -39.67
N GLY A 497 -31.16 5.76 -39.52
CA GLY A 497 -31.68 5.30 -38.21
C GLY A 497 -30.89 4.17 -37.53
N ARG A 498 -29.85 3.59 -38.16
CA ARG A 498 -29.00 2.53 -37.59
C ARG A 498 -27.54 2.94 -37.35
N TRP A 499 -27.19 4.20 -37.60
CA TRP A 499 -25.81 4.70 -37.57
C TRP A 499 -25.10 4.46 -36.23
N GLU A 500 -25.82 4.46 -35.11
CA GLU A 500 -25.24 4.25 -33.78
C GLU A 500 -24.76 2.81 -33.57
N ALA A 501 -25.52 1.84 -34.09
CA ALA A 501 -25.14 0.43 -34.05
C ALA A 501 -23.92 0.19 -34.96
N GLU A 502 -23.89 0.82 -36.14
CA GLU A 502 -22.75 0.77 -37.05
C GLU A 502 -21.51 1.43 -36.44
N LEU A 503 -21.65 2.61 -35.80
CA LEU A 503 -20.56 3.26 -35.09
C LEU A 503 -19.99 2.37 -33.98
N ARG A 504 -20.86 1.76 -33.17
CA ARG A 504 -20.44 0.80 -32.13
C ARG A 504 -19.67 -0.37 -32.76
N HIS A 505 -20.15 -0.92 -33.87
CA HIS A 505 -19.45 -2.00 -34.58
C HIS A 505 -18.08 -1.57 -35.12
N LEU A 506 -17.97 -0.36 -35.72
CA LEU A 506 -16.70 0.20 -36.21
C LEU A 506 -15.68 0.42 -35.09
N LEU A 507 -16.14 0.94 -33.94
CA LEU A 507 -15.32 1.17 -32.75
C LEU A 507 -14.84 -0.14 -32.13
N LEU A 508 -15.70 -1.15 -31.98
CA LEU A 508 -15.31 -2.49 -31.52
C LEU A 508 -14.34 -3.17 -32.51
N GLY A 509 -14.53 -2.92 -33.81
CA GLY A 509 -13.66 -3.40 -34.88
C GLY A 509 -12.22 -2.86 -34.83
N THR A 510 -11.94 -1.82 -34.03
CA THR A 510 -10.56 -1.34 -33.79
C THR A 510 -9.73 -2.31 -32.96
N GLY A 511 -10.37 -3.16 -32.13
CA GLY A 511 -9.69 -3.97 -31.13
C GLY A 511 -9.15 -3.19 -29.91
N LEU A 512 -9.25 -1.84 -29.90
CA LEU A 512 -8.86 -1.00 -28.76
C LEU A 512 -9.99 -0.80 -27.74
N LEU A 513 -11.23 -0.99 -28.18
CA LEU A 513 -12.44 -0.85 -27.38
C LEU A 513 -13.17 -2.19 -27.32
N VAL A 514 -13.67 -2.52 -26.13
CA VAL A 514 -14.46 -3.73 -25.87
C VAL A 514 -15.79 -3.36 -25.22
N PRO A 515 -16.83 -4.21 -25.34
CA PRO A 515 -18.13 -3.94 -24.75
C PRO A 515 -18.09 -3.93 -23.22
N GLN A 516 -18.92 -3.08 -22.60
CA GLN A 516 -19.26 -3.14 -21.18
C GLN A 516 -20.74 -2.80 -21.02
N GLY A 517 -21.59 -3.81 -20.82
CA GLY A 517 -23.04 -3.62 -20.92
C GLY A 517 -23.42 -2.92 -22.23
N ASP A 518 -24.21 -1.85 -22.11
CA ASP A 518 -24.62 -1.00 -23.24
C ASP A 518 -23.57 0.06 -23.63
N ASP A 519 -22.47 0.17 -22.90
CA ASP A 519 -21.39 1.12 -23.15
C ASP A 519 -20.11 0.46 -23.73
N LEU A 520 -19.04 1.25 -23.87
CA LEU A 520 -17.71 0.86 -24.33
C LEU A 520 -16.66 1.13 -23.25
N ARG A 521 -15.61 0.32 -23.25
CA ARG A 521 -14.40 0.55 -22.45
C ARG A 521 -13.15 0.28 -23.26
N PHE A 522 -12.04 0.90 -22.89
CA PHE A 522 -10.74 0.53 -23.43
C PHE A 522 -10.35 -0.90 -23.05
N LEU A 523 -9.62 -1.54 -23.95
CA LEU A 523 -9.05 -2.87 -23.81
C LEU A 523 -8.27 -2.98 -22.49
N HIS A 524 -7.37 -2.03 -22.29
CA HIS A 524 -6.59 -1.82 -21.07
C HIS A 524 -6.46 -0.31 -20.81
N HIS A 525 -6.46 0.12 -19.55
CA HIS A 525 -6.40 1.54 -19.19
C HIS A 525 -5.15 2.24 -19.75
N SER A 526 -4.00 1.55 -19.80
CA SER A 526 -2.77 2.12 -20.39
C SER A 526 -2.85 2.43 -21.88
N PHE A 527 -3.76 1.81 -22.64
CA PHE A 527 -4.04 2.25 -24.02
C PHE A 527 -4.81 3.56 -24.04
N ALA A 528 -5.73 3.78 -23.09
CA ALA A 528 -6.37 5.08 -22.93
C ALA A 528 -5.33 6.16 -22.57
N GLU A 529 -4.39 5.86 -21.66
CA GLU A 529 -3.28 6.78 -21.34
C GLU A 529 -2.41 7.09 -22.57
N PHE A 530 -1.99 6.08 -23.33
CA PHE A 530 -1.19 6.26 -24.55
C PHE A 530 -1.91 7.10 -25.62
N LEU A 531 -3.18 6.80 -25.89
CA LEU A 531 -3.97 7.51 -26.90
C LEU A 531 -4.34 8.93 -26.47
N ALA A 532 -4.63 9.13 -25.17
CA ALA A 532 -4.82 10.47 -24.62
C ALA A 532 -3.52 11.27 -24.69
N ALA A 533 -2.37 10.65 -24.37
CA ALA A 533 -1.06 11.27 -24.48
C ALA A 533 -0.74 11.73 -25.91
N ARG A 534 -1.06 10.93 -26.94
CA ARG A 534 -0.95 11.35 -28.35
C ARG A 534 -1.73 12.63 -28.61
N SER A 535 -2.98 12.67 -28.13
CA SER A 535 -3.83 13.83 -28.33
C SER A 535 -3.34 15.06 -27.56
N TYR A 536 -2.84 14.89 -26.32
CA TYR A 536 -2.24 16.00 -25.55
C TYR A 536 -0.96 16.50 -26.20
N ALA A 537 -0.06 15.60 -26.60
CA ALA A 537 1.19 15.94 -27.26
C ALA A 537 1.00 16.75 -28.55
N GLU A 538 -0.07 16.51 -29.32
CA GLU A 538 -0.42 17.29 -30.51
C GLU A 538 -0.91 18.71 -30.17
N GLN A 539 -1.65 18.87 -29.06
CA GLN A 539 -2.22 20.16 -28.65
C GLN A 539 -1.26 21.06 -27.88
N ILE A 540 -0.30 20.47 -27.16
CA ILE A 540 0.70 21.22 -26.41
C ILE A 540 1.62 21.96 -27.40
N PRO A 541 1.75 23.29 -27.31
CA PRO A 541 2.62 24.05 -28.22
C PRO A 541 4.11 23.79 -27.93
N PRO A 542 5.03 24.10 -28.86
CA PRO A 542 6.48 23.91 -28.67
C PRO A 542 7.09 24.62 -27.45
N GLY A 543 6.43 25.65 -26.90
CA GLY A 543 6.89 26.33 -25.68
C GLY A 543 6.48 25.64 -24.37
N PHE A 544 5.64 24.59 -24.42
CA PHE A 544 5.16 23.79 -23.29
C PHE A 544 4.81 24.60 -22.02
N PRO A 545 3.82 25.52 -22.04
CA PRO A 545 3.53 26.41 -20.92
C PRO A 545 3.06 25.70 -19.63
N GLU A 546 2.50 24.49 -19.75
CA GLU A 546 1.95 23.72 -18.61
C GLU A 546 2.95 22.70 -18.03
N LEU A 547 4.25 22.86 -18.32
CA LEU A 547 5.29 21.88 -17.99
C LEU A 547 5.36 21.53 -16.50
N ASP A 548 5.12 22.50 -15.61
CA ASP A 548 5.08 22.28 -14.15
C ASP A 548 4.05 21.23 -13.74
N GLY A 549 2.84 21.34 -14.30
CA GLY A 549 1.73 20.43 -14.01
C GLY A 549 2.00 19.03 -14.56
N TRP A 550 2.55 18.94 -15.77
CA TRP A 550 2.92 17.67 -16.38
C TRP A 550 4.10 16.99 -15.68
N ALA A 551 5.09 17.75 -15.22
CA ALA A 551 6.19 17.20 -14.42
C ALA A 551 5.68 16.67 -13.08
N ALA A 552 4.74 17.36 -12.41
CA ALA A 552 4.09 16.84 -11.21
C ALA A 552 3.34 15.52 -11.47
N LYS A 553 2.61 15.42 -12.59
CA LYS A 553 1.97 14.16 -13.02
C LYS A 553 2.99 13.05 -13.29
N GLY A 554 4.14 13.39 -13.88
CA GLY A 554 5.23 12.45 -14.15
C GLY A 554 5.91 11.93 -12.89
N MET A 555 5.97 12.73 -11.82
CA MET A 555 6.49 12.28 -10.52
C MET A 555 5.45 11.50 -9.71
N GLY A 556 4.15 11.72 -9.95
CA GLY A 556 3.07 11.02 -9.24
C GLY A 556 2.77 9.62 -9.79
N GLU A 557 2.70 8.61 -8.91
CA GLU A 557 2.48 7.20 -9.29
C GLU A 557 1.22 6.94 -10.14
N ALA A 558 0.14 7.70 -9.93
CA ALA A 558 -1.15 7.48 -10.60
C ALA A 558 -1.15 7.88 -12.08
N GLU A 559 -0.53 9.04 -12.40
CA GLU A 559 -0.52 9.64 -13.74
C GLU A 559 0.86 9.54 -14.44
N HIS A 560 1.83 8.87 -13.80
CA HIS A 560 3.20 8.71 -14.31
C HIS A 560 3.26 8.25 -15.78
N THR A 561 2.50 7.21 -16.13
CA THR A 561 2.51 6.63 -17.49
C THR A 561 1.94 7.58 -18.54
N LEU A 562 0.86 8.30 -18.21
CA LEU A 562 0.27 9.32 -19.09
C LEU A 562 1.27 10.46 -19.36
N ALA A 563 1.92 10.97 -18.32
CA ALA A 563 2.91 12.03 -18.45
C ALA A 563 4.14 11.59 -19.24
N LEU A 564 4.67 10.39 -18.95
CA LEU A 564 5.80 9.80 -19.67
C LEU A 564 5.51 9.70 -21.18
N PHE A 565 4.36 9.15 -21.57
CA PHE A 565 3.98 9.07 -22.99
C PHE A 565 3.80 10.45 -23.61
N THR A 566 3.20 11.41 -22.88
CA THR A 566 2.97 12.76 -23.38
C THR A 566 4.30 13.47 -23.68
N PHE A 567 5.27 13.39 -22.75
CA PHE A 567 6.61 13.92 -22.96
C PHE A 567 7.32 13.27 -24.15
N CYS A 568 7.29 11.94 -24.24
CA CYS A 568 7.97 11.24 -25.33
C CYS A 568 7.37 11.56 -26.70
N LEU A 569 6.03 11.58 -26.82
CA LEU A 569 5.34 11.88 -28.07
C LEU A 569 5.48 13.35 -28.48
N TRP A 570 5.46 14.27 -27.52
CA TRP A 570 5.70 15.68 -27.78
C TRP A 570 7.13 15.90 -28.28
N ALA A 571 8.12 15.24 -27.66
CA ALA A 571 9.53 15.31 -28.04
C ALA A 571 9.85 14.67 -29.42
N GLN A 572 8.97 13.80 -29.95
CA GLN A 572 9.13 13.23 -31.30
C GLN A 572 8.79 14.22 -32.42
N ARG A 573 8.10 15.32 -32.11
CA ARG A 573 7.72 16.32 -33.11
C ARG A 573 8.92 17.18 -33.50
N ALA A 574 9.08 17.41 -34.79
CA ALA A 574 10.25 18.15 -35.32
C ALA A 574 10.32 19.63 -34.91
N ASP A 575 9.20 20.22 -34.48
CA ASP A 575 9.10 21.60 -34.00
C ASP A 575 9.32 21.75 -32.49
N CYS A 576 9.49 20.65 -31.77
CA CYS A 576 9.65 20.61 -30.31
C CYS A 576 11.10 20.29 -29.92
N ASP A 577 11.52 20.83 -28.76
CA ASP A 577 12.87 20.60 -28.22
C ASP A 577 12.77 19.84 -26.88
N ALA A 578 13.24 18.59 -26.88
CA ALA A 578 13.24 17.75 -25.70
C ALA A 578 14.11 18.29 -24.56
N ASP A 579 15.15 19.07 -24.88
CA ASP A 579 16.03 19.67 -23.88
C ASP A 579 15.25 20.63 -22.96
N LEU A 580 14.11 21.19 -23.40
CA LEU A 580 13.22 22.01 -22.56
C LEU A 580 12.63 21.23 -21.38
N ILE A 581 12.20 19.98 -21.62
CA ILE A 581 11.64 19.11 -20.57
C ILE A 581 12.76 18.74 -19.60
N VAL A 582 13.91 18.31 -20.13
CA VAL A 582 15.07 17.93 -19.31
C VAL A 582 15.53 19.11 -18.45
N ASP A 583 15.66 20.31 -19.01
CA ASP A 583 16.09 21.49 -18.26
C ASP A 583 15.14 21.86 -17.15
N HIS A 584 13.85 21.68 -17.38
CA HIS A 584 12.86 21.89 -16.34
C HIS A 584 12.99 20.86 -15.22
N LEU A 585 13.08 19.57 -15.56
CA LEU A 585 13.22 18.49 -14.57
C LEU A 585 14.51 18.64 -13.76
N LEU A 586 15.63 18.93 -14.40
CA LEU A 586 16.93 19.12 -13.75
C LEU A 586 17.01 20.39 -12.88
N ARG A 587 16.04 21.31 -12.97
CA ARG A 587 15.93 22.48 -12.08
C ARG A 587 15.10 22.23 -10.83
N ARG A 588 14.47 21.06 -10.71
CA ARG A 588 13.60 20.72 -9.59
C ARG A 588 14.34 19.86 -8.57
N THR A 589 13.95 20.04 -7.32
CA THR A 589 14.32 19.23 -6.16
C THR A 589 12.99 18.81 -5.53
N SER A 590 12.73 17.52 -5.41
CA SER A 590 11.46 17.00 -4.89
C SER A 590 11.74 15.78 -4.02
N ASP A 591 11.11 15.73 -2.85
CA ASP A 591 11.12 14.56 -1.98
C ASP A 591 10.01 13.56 -2.39
N SER A 592 9.05 13.97 -3.22
CA SER A 592 7.91 13.15 -3.67
C SER A 592 8.13 12.38 -4.97
N GLY A 593 9.35 12.42 -5.53
CA GLY A 593 9.78 11.68 -6.72
C GLY A 593 11.10 12.24 -7.27
N ASP A 594 11.88 11.46 -8.00
CA ASP A 594 13.19 11.87 -8.53
C ASP A 594 13.07 12.46 -9.96
N PRO A 595 13.20 13.79 -10.15
CA PRO A 595 13.10 14.41 -11.47
C PRO A 595 14.24 14.00 -12.41
N VAL A 596 15.41 13.68 -11.87
CA VAL A 596 16.57 13.20 -12.64
C VAL A 596 16.29 11.78 -13.13
N ASN A 597 15.67 10.95 -12.29
CA ASN A 597 15.20 9.62 -12.66
C ASN A 597 14.20 9.70 -13.82
N LEU A 598 13.20 10.59 -13.75
CA LEU A 598 12.24 10.81 -14.84
C LEU A 598 12.93 11.27 -16.13
N ALA A 599 13.91 12.18 -16.05
CA ALA A 599 14.69 12.60 -17.22
C ALA A 599 15.48 11.44 -17.83
N GLY A 600 16.08 10.58 -17.00
CA GLY A 600 16.75 9.36 -17.44
C GLY A 600 15.79 8.37 -18.10
N LEU A 601 14.60 8.17 -17.52
CA LEU A 601 13.55 7.33 -18.10
C LEU A 601 13.09 7.85 -19.47
N LEU A 602 12.94 9.16 -19.66
CA LEU A 602 12.61 9.73 -20.99
C LEU A 602 13.67 9.35 -22.05
N VAL A 603 14.96 9.44 -21.70
CA VAL A 603 16.05 9.01 -22.59
C VAL A 603 16.01 7.49 -22.82
N ALA A 604 15.66 6.70 -21.80
CA ALA A 604 15.43 5.27 -21.87
C ALA A 604 14.14 4.89 -22.62
N GLU A 605 13.24 5.84 -22.87
CA GLU A 605 12.07 5.67 -23.75
C GLU A 605 12.33 6.13 -25.19
N GLY A 606 13.54 6.61 -25.48
CA GLY A 606 13.98 6.98 -26.82
C GLY A 606 13.92 8.47 -27.13
N VAL A 607 13.67 9.33 -26.14
CA VAL A 607 13.80 10.78 -26.32
C VAL A 607 15.25 11.13 -26.68
N ALA A 608 15.42 11.93 -27.73
CA ALA A 608 16.72 12.42 -28.19
C ALA A 608 17.04 13.73 -27.46
N VAL A 609 18.16 13.75 -26.74
CA VAL A 609 18.64 14.91 -25.99
C VAL A 609 20.03 15.29 -26.47
N GLY A 610 20.41 16.57 -26.37
CA GLY A 610 21.74 17.02 -26.75
C GLY A 610 22.84 16.35 -25.91
N GLU A 611 24.05 16.19 -26.47
CA GLU A 611 25.19 15.53 -25.77
C GLU A 611 25.51 16.16 -24.40
N ARG A 612 25.38 17.49 -24.30
CA ARG A 612 25.55 18.23 -23.05
C ARG A 612 24.51 17.82 -22.01
N LYS A 613 23.24 17.72 -22.40
CA LYS A 613 22.14 17.34 -21.50
C LYS A 613 22.24 15.87 -21.11
N TRP A 614 22.58 15.00 -22.05
CA TRP A 614 22.90 13.60 -21.75
C TRP A 614 24.00 13.49 -20.69
N SER A 615 25.11 14.20 -20.87
CA SER A 615 26.21 14.21 -19.91
C SER A 615 25.78 14.72 -18.53
N GLU A 616 24.89 15.71 -18.47
CA GLU A 616 24.35 16.25 -17.23
C GLU A 616 23.41 15.25 -16.53
N ILE A 617 22.50 14.60 -17.25
CA ILE A 617 21.62 13.55 -16.71
C ILE A 617 22.48 12.41 -16.14
N LEU A 618 23.43 11.90 -16.92
CA LEU A 618 24.27 10.77 -16.51
C LEU A 618 25.11 11.13 -15.27
N GLN A 619 25.66 12.35 -15.23
CA GLN A 619 26.40 12.82 -14.06
C GLN A 619 25.50 12.93 -12.83
N ARG A 620 24.28 13.48 -12.95
CA ARG A 620 23.35 13.61 -11.83
C ARG A 620 22.84 12.25 -11.32
N LEU A 621 22.57 11.29 -12.21
CA LEU A 621 22.22 9.92 -11.80
C LEU A 621 23.38 9.27 -11.04
N GLN A 622 24.61 9.47 -11.50
CA GLN A 622 25.80 9.01 -10.78
C GLN A 622 25.93 9.70 -9.41
N ASP A 623 25.76 11.01 -9.35
CA ASP A 623 25.87 11.78 -8.10
C ASP A 623 24.78 11.36 -7.10
N SER A 624 23.56 11.09 -7.59
CA SER A 624 22.46 10.50 -6.81
C SER A 624 22.85 9.14 -6.22
N VAL A 625 23.34 8.21 -7.04
CA VAL A 625 23.79 6.88 -6.57
C VAL A 625 24.91 6.99 -5.54
N ARG A 626 25.90 7.86 -5.77
CA ARG A 626 27.06 8.00 -4.88
C ARG A 626 26.67 8.58 -3.53
N ASN A 627 25.81 9.60 -3.51
CA ASN A 627 25.56 10.38 -2.30
C ASN A 627 24.31 9.93 -1.52
N THR A 628 23.53 8.99 -2.06
CA THR A 628 22.39 8.38 -1.36
C THR A 628 22.85 7.22 -0.48
N LEU A 629 22.46 7.25 0.80
CA LEU A 629 22.89 6.26 1.81
C LEU A 629 21.91 5.11 1.99
N GLU A 630 20.63 5.34 1.71
CA GLU A 630 19.58 4.38 1.98
C GLU A 630 19.39 3.44 0.80
N GLY A 631 19.51 2.13 1.05
CA GLY A 631 19.36 1.09 0.03
C GLY A 631 18.04 1.14 -0.78
N PRO A 632 16.87 1.42 -0.18
CA PRO A 632 15.62 1.54 -0.94
C PRO A 632 15.63 2.66 -1.98
N ASP A 633 16.24 3.80 -1.66
CA ASP A 633 16.26 5.00 -2.49
C ASP A 633 17.21 4.86 -3.69
N LEU A 634 18.12 3.88 -3.65
CA LEU A 634 19.01 3.53 -4.75
C LEU A 634 18.33 2.70 -5.86
N ARG A 635 17.15 2.13 -5.60
CA ARG A 635 16.48 1.21 -6.55
C ARG A 635 16.15 1.90 -7.88
N GLU A 636 15.53 3.07 -7.80
CA GLU A 636 15.09 3.85 -8.96
C GLU A 636 16.28 4.33 -9.83
N PRO A 637 17.30 4.99 -9.25
CA PRO A 637 18.50 5.37 -10.00
C PRO A 637 19.20 4.18 -10.68
N PHE A 638 19.33 3.03 -10.01
CA PHE A 638 19.93 1.85 -10.62
C PHE A 638 19.08 1.23 -11.73
N ALA A 639 17.76 1.17 -11.55
CA ALA A 639 16.84 0.72 -12.61
C ALA A 639 16.99 1.60 -13.86
N THR A 640 17.02 2.92 -13.69
CA THR A 640 17.19 3.84 -14.81
C THR A 640 18.58 3.76 -15.44
N LEU A 641 19.66 3.65 -14.65
CA LEU A 641 21.00 3.41 -15.19
C LEU A 641 21.08 2.07 -15.94
N SER A 642 20.38 1.03 -15.47
CA SER A 642 20.30 -0.25 -16.16
C SER A 642 19.54 -0.13 -17.48
N ALA A 643 18.42 0.58 -17.51
CA ALA A 643 17.67 0.88 -18.73
C ALA A 643 18.44 1.75 -19.74
N LEU A 644 19.46 2.48 -19.27
CA LEU A 644 20.36 3.32 -20.06
C LEU A 644 21.71 2.65 -20.39
N ALA A 645 21.91 1.37 -20.06
CA ALA A 645 23.22 0.72 -20.12
C ALA A 645 23.85 0.72 -21.53
N ASP A 646 23.04 0.69 -22.59
CA ASP A 646 23.48 0.76 -24.00
C ASP A 646 23.86 2.17 -24.47
N ARG A 647 23.56 3.22 -23.69
CA ARG A 647 23.89 4.60 -24.06
C ARG A 647 25.39 4.87 -23.83
N PRO A 648 26.05 5.65 -24.71
CA PRO A 648 27.46 5.97 -24.57
C PRO A 648 27.79 6.57 -23.19
N GLY A 649 28.82 6.02 -22.54
CA GLY A 649 29.31 6.47 -21.24
C GLY A 649 28.64 5.82 -20.03
N THR A 650 27.45 5.22 -20.15
CA THR A 650 26.75 4.62 -19.00
C THR A 650 27.52 3.43 -18.42
N ALA A 651 27.93 2.47 -19.25
CA ALA A 651 28.68 1.29 -18.82
C ALA A 651 30.01 1.66 -18.14
N ASP A 652 30.69 2.71 -18.62
CA ASP A 652 31.94 3.18 -18.01
C ASP A 652 31.70 3.77 -16.62
N ARG A 653 30.61 4.54 -16.43
CA ARG A 653 30.24 5.03 -15.09
C ARG A 653 29.84 3.88 -14.16
N LEU A 654 29.04 2.94 -14.62
CA LEU A 654 28.65 1.76 -13.82
C LEU A 654 29.87 0.92 -13.41
N ARG A 655 30.83 0.73 -14.31
CA ARG A 655 32.11 0.07 -14.02
C ARG A 655 32.91 0.82 -12.96
N ALA A 656 33.02 2.14 -13.09
CA ALA A 656 33.72 2.97 -12.10
C ALA A 656 33.03 2.90 -10.72
N LEU A 657 31.70 2.85 -10.67
CA LEU A 657 30.94 2.69 -9.44
C LEU A 657 31.16 1.29 -8.81
N ALA A 658 31.08 0.21 -9.59
CA ALA A 658 31.28 -1.15 -9.10
C ALA A 658 32.72 -1.38 -8.60
N ALA A 659 33.71 -0.81 -9.28
CA ALA A 659 35.13 -0.94 -8.94
C ALA A 659 35.56 -0.02 -7.77
N SER A 660 34.76 0.98 -7.40
CA SER A 660 35.15 1.96 -6.38
C SER A 660 35.24 1.34 -4.99
N ARG A 661 36.42 1.38 -4.37
CA ARG A 661 36.64 0.95 -2.98
C ARG A 661 36.15 1.94 -1.92
N ILE A 662 35.73 3.12 -2.35
CA ILE A 662 35.20 4.17 -1.48
C ILE A 662 33.71 3.95 -1.21
N LEU A 663 32.99 3.46 -2.22
CA LEU A 663 31.54 3.26 -2.14
C LEU A 663 31.18 2.06 -1.28
N SER A 664 29.99 2.10 -0.70
CA SER A 664 29.47 0.97 0.08
C SER A 664 29.27 -0.26 -0.81
N VAL A 665 29.33 -1.45 -0.22
CA VAL A 665 29.07 -2.71 -0.93
C VAL A 665 27.71 -2.70 -1.61
N THR A 666 26.68 -2.16 -0.94
CA THR A 666 25.34 -2.01 -1.52
C THR A 666 25.36 -1.21 -2.84
N GLN A 667 26.06 -0.06 -2.87
CA GLN A 667 26.19 0.75 -4.10
C GLN A 667 26.98 0.02 -5.18
N ARG A 668 28.07 -0.66 -4.81
CA ARG A 668 28.92 -1.42 -5.75
C ARG A 668 28.18 -2.61 -6.35
N LEU A 669 27.41 -3.36 -5.55
CA LEU A 669 26.59 -4.47 -6.01
C LEU A 669 25.44 -4.01 -6.90
N GLY A 670 24.78 -2.88 -6.57
CA GLY A 670 23.77 -2.29 -7.45
C GLY A 670 24.33 -1.87 -8.81
N ALA A 671 25.52 -1.26 -8.81
CA ALA A 671 26.22 -0.91 -10.05
C ALA A 671 26.65 -2.15 -10.85
N LEU A 672 27.12 -3.20 -10.17
CA LEU A 672 27.46 -4.48 -10.79
C LEU A 672 26.24 -5.14 -11.43
N ASP A 673 25.10 -5.17 -10.74
CA ASP A 673 23.86 -5.77 -11.26
C ASP A 673 23.41 -5.05 -12.54
N ALA A 674 23.42 -3.71 -12.54
CA ALA A 674 23.12 -2.91 -13.72
C ALA A 674 24.15 -3.13 -14.86
N LEU A 675 25.44 -3.20 -14.55
CA LEU A 675 26.52 -3.40 -15.52
C LEU A 675 26.51 -4.80 -16.16
N SER A 676 26.12 -5.82 -15.39
CA SER A 676 26.16 -7.23 -15.80
C SER A 676 25.39 -7.54 -17.08
N ARG A 677 24.50 -6.64 -17.50
CA ARG A 677 23.66 -6.76 -18.69
C ARG A 677 24.37 -6.35 -19.98
N VAL A 678 25.42 -5.54 -19.88
CA VAL A 678 26.13 -4.98 -21.05
C VAL A 678 27.61 -5.31 -21.08
N CYS A 679 28.17 -5.81 -19.98
CA CYS A 679 29.57 -6.24 -19.93
C CYS A 679 29.72 -7.76 -20.17
N ALA A 680 30.96 -8.20 -20.40
CA ALA A 680 31.23 -9.63 -20.52
C ALA A 680 31.02 -10.35 -19.17
N PRO A 681 30.46 -11.57 -19.14
CA PRO A 681 30.25 -12.31 -17.88
C PRO A 681 31.52 -12.44 -17.04
N SER A 682 32.69 -12.64 -17.68
CA SER A 682 33.99 -12.72 -16.99
C SER A 682 34.38 -11.42 -16.28
N GLU A 683 33.96 -10.27 -16.80
CA GLU A 683 34.20 -8.96 -16.20
C GLU A 683 33.31 -8.77 -14.96
N ALA A 684 32.02 -9.08 -15.08
CA ALA A 684 31.09 -9.06 -13.95
C ALA A 684 31.50 -10.03 -12.84
N GLU A 685 31.96 -11.24 -13.20
CA GLU A 685 32.49 -12.22 -12.26
C GLU A 685 33.75 -11.69 -11.52
N ALA A 686 34.66 -11.03 -12.24
CA ALA A 686 35.86 -10.44 -11.65
C ALA A 686 35.53 -9.30 -10.68
N LEU A 687 34.58 -8.43 -11.03
CA LEU A 687 34.11 -7.36 -10.16
C LEU A 687 33.39 -7.92 -8.93
N LEU A 688 32.53 -8.94 -9.08
CA LEU A 688 31.91 -9.62 -7.95
C LEU A 688 32.97 -10.19 -7.00
N ALA A 689 33.99 -10.85 -7.54
CA ALA A 689 35.08 -11.40 -6.75
C ALA A 689 35.89 -10.34 -5.98
N ASP A 690 36.02 -9.12 -6.50
CA ASP A 690 36.66 -7.99 -5.80
C ASP A 690 35.74 -7.38 -4.72
N ILE A 691 34.41 -7.45 -4.88
CA ILE A 691 33.44 -6.94 -3.90
C ILE A 691 33.23 -7.92 -2.72
N LEU A 692 33.26 -9.23 -2.99
CA LEU A 692 32.93 -10.27 -2.02
C LEU A 692 33.68 -10.20 -0.66
N PRO A 693 34.98 -9.84 -0.60
CA PRO A 693 35.72 -9.75 0.66
C PRO A 693 35.15 -8.77 1.68
N ASP A 694 34.41 -7.75 1.23
CA ASP A 694 33.84 -6.70 2.09
C ASP A 694 32.33 -6.88 2.31
N SER A 695 31.72 -7.90 1.71
CA SER A 695 30.26 -8.04 1.54
C SER A 695 29.52 -8.81 2.63
N ASP A 696 30.02 -8.82 3.86
CA ASP A 696 29.50 -9.70 4.91
C ASP A 696 27.99 -9.48 5.14
N ASP A 697 27.54 -8.24 5.25
CA ASP A 697 26.11 -7.87 5.42
C ASP A 697 25.29 -8.12 4.14
N GLU A 698 25.90 -7.97 2.97
CA GLU A 698 25.24 -8.00 1.66
C GLU A 698 25.38 -9.32 0.89
N LEU A 699 25.89 -10.39 1.52
CA LEU A 699 26.00 -11.71 0.90
C LEU A 699 24.70 -12.22 0.25
N PRO A 700 23.50 -12.03 0.83
CA PRO A 700 22.25 -12.41 0.18
C PRO A 700 21.99 -11.62 -1.12
N ALA A 701 22.41 -10.35 -1.19
CA ALA A 701 22.33 -9.54 -2.41
C ALA A 701 23.33 -10.04 -3.46
N ALA A 702 24.58 -10.32 -3.05
CA ALA A 702 25.58 -10.94 -3.92
C ALA A 702 25.13 -12.30 -4.46
N ALA A 703 24.46 -13.12 -3.63
CA ALA A 703 23.86 -14.39 -4.04
C ALA A 703 22.81 -14.19 -5.14
N ARG A 704 21.89 -13.22 -4.98
CA ARG A 704 20.87 -12.91 -6.00
C ARG A 704 21.52 -12.52 -7.34
N ILE A 705 22.53 -11.66 -7.32
CA ILE A 705 23.27 -11.26 -8.54
C ILE A 705 23.98 -12.47 -9.16
N SER A 706 24.59 -13.33 -8.35
CA SER A 706 25.31 -14.52 -8.83
C SER A 706 24.41 -15.52 -9.57
N LEU A 707 23.11 -15.58 -9.25
CA LEU A 707 22.15 -16.40 -10.00
C LEU A 707 22.05 -15.96 -11.47
N GLY A 708 22.20 -14.66 -11.74
CA GLY A 708 22.21 -14.08 -13.09
C GLY A 708 23.53 -14.22 -13.84
N LEU A 709 24.66 -14.31 -13.11
CA LEU A 709 26.01 -14.41 -13.69
C LEU A 709 26.43 -15.85 -14.03
N GLY A 710 25.93 -16.84 -13.28
CA GLY A 710 26.18 -18.26 -13.54
C GLY A 710 26.93 -18.99 -12.41
N VAL A 711 27.35 -20.21 -12.71
CA VAL A 711 27.83 -21.17 -11.69
C VAL A 711 29.12 -20.70 -11.02
N THR A 712 30.05 -20.07 -11.74
CA THR A 712 31.33 -19.58 -11.19
C THR A 712 31.09 -18.53 -10.10
N ALA A 713 30.24 -17.54 -10.39
CA ALA A 713 29.83 -16.52 -9.43
C ALA A 713 29.16 -17.13 -8.18
N GLN A 714 28.25 -18.10 -8.38
CA GLN A 714 27.59 -18.79 -7.27
C GLN A 714 28.60 -19.53 -6.38
N GLN A 715 29.62 -20.16 -6.98
CA GLN A 715 30.68 -20.84 -6.21
C GLN A 715 31.54 -19.84 -5.42
N ALA A 716 31.81 -18.66 -5.96
CA ALA A 716 32.52 -17.60 -5.24
C ALA A 716 31.74 -17.12 -4.01
N VAL A 717 30.43 -16.89 -4.15
CA VAL A 717 29.54 -16.53 -3.03
C VAL A 717 29.49 -17.66 -1.98
N LEU A 718 29.37 -18.92 -2.42
CA LEU A 718 29.40 -20.08 -1.51
C LEU A 718 30.74 -20.24 -0.78
N ALA A 719 31.85 -19.93 -1.44
CA ALA A 719 33.17 -19.95 -0.83
C ALA A 719 33.31 -18.84 0.23
N ARG A 720 32.83 -17.62 -0.07
CA ARG A 720 32.82 -16.52 0.91
C ARG A 720 31.92 -16.82 2.11
N THR A 721 30.71 -17.34 1.86
CA THR A 721 29.76 -17.76 2.91
C THR A 721 30.38 -18.79 3.86
N ARG A 722 31.11 -19.78 3.30
CA ARG A 722 31.87 -20.76 4.11
C ARG A 722 33.02 -20.12 4.89
N SER A 723 33.79 -19.24 4.26
CA SER A 723 34.93 -18.57 4.90
C SER A 723 34.52 -17.74 6.12
N ILE A 724 33.38 -17.06 6.09
CA ILE A 724 32.85 -16.30 7.23
C ILE A 724 32.47 -17.27 8.36
N ARG A 725 31.73 -18.35 8.01
CA ARG A 725 31.31 -19.38 8.97
C ARG A 725 32.47 -20.14 9.63
N GLU A 726 33.56 -20.38 8.91
CA GLU A 726 34.75 -21.07 9.43
C GLU A 726 35.70 -20.12 10.21
N GLY A 727 35.37 -18.82 10.28
CA GLY A 727 36.10 -17.84 11.07
C GLY A 727 36.09 -18.18 12.57
N LEU A 728 37.18 -17.84 13.28
CA LEU A 728 37.39 -18.10 14.71
C LEU A 728 36.35 -17.48 15.66
N ARG A 729 35.34 -16.75 15.15
CA ARG A 729 34.35 -15.97 15.91
C ARG A 729 32.95 -15.89 15.28
N ALA A 730 32.57 -16.85 14.42
CA ALA A 730 31.24 -16.76 13.78
C ALA A 730 30.12 -16.66 14.82
N ASP A 731 29.44 -15.50 14.84
CA ASP A 731 28.37 -15.20 15.79
C ASP A 731 26.99 -15.50 15.18
N THR A 732 25.94 -15.26 15.96
CA THR A 732 24.56 -15.52 15.53
C THR A 732 24.17 -14.70 14.31
N TRP A 733 24.77 -13.52 14.16
CA TRP A 733 24.47 -12.59 13.07
C TRP A 733 25.08 -13.08 11.74
N GLU A 734 26.36 -13.45 11.72
CA GLU A 734 27.00 -14.05 10.54
C GLU A 734 26.32 -15.36 10.12
N THR A 735 25.88 -16.15 11.11
CA THR A 735 25.18 -17.42 10.88
C THR A 735 23.80 -17.21 10.26
N ALA A 736 23.07 -16.20 10.72
CA ALA A 736 21.78 -15.85 10.15
C ALA A 736 21.92 -15.34 8.70
N ILE A 737 22.97 -14.56 8.40
CA ILE A 737 23.27 -14.13 7.03
C ILE A 737 23.63 -15.31 6.13
N ALA A 738 24.44 -16.25 6.61
CA ALA A 738 24.77 -17.46 5.86
C ALA A 738 23.52 -18.31 5.57
N ALA A 739 22.60 -18.45 6.53
CA ALA A 739 21.31 -19.12 6.31
C ALA A 739 20.48 -18.43 5.21
N GLU A 740 20.37 -17.10 5.24
CA GLU A 740 19.66 -16.33 4.21
C GLU A 740 20.34 -16.45 2.83
N THR A 741 21.66 -16.38 2.78
CA THR A 741 22.43 -16.54 1.54
C THR A 741 22.26 -17.93 0.92
N LEU A 742 22.26 -18.98 1.74
CA LEU A 742 22.05 -20.36 1.30
C LEU A 742 20.60 -20.64 0.89
N GLU A 743 19.63 -19.91 1.44
CA GLU A 743 18.24 -19.94 0.99
C GLU A 743 18.14 -19.42 -0.44
N VAL A 744 18.71 -18.23 -0.72
CA VAL A 744 18.76 -17.65 -2.08
C VAL A 744 19.40 -18.61 -3.09
N LEU A 745 20.46 -19.32 -2.69
CA LEU A 745 21.17 -20.27 -3.55
C LEU A 745 20.52 -21.66 -3.62
N GLY A 746 19.39 -21.88 -2.94
CA GLY A 746 18.65 -23.14 -2.96
C GLY A 746 19.38 -24.30 -2.27
N ARG A 747 19.78 -24.14 -1.00
CA ARG A 747 20.44 -25.18 -0.16
C ARG A 747 19.64 -25.48 1.13
N PRO A 748 18.42 -26.04 1.03
CA PRO A 748 17.48 -26.12 2.15
C PRO A 748 18.01 -26.87 3.38
N ASP A 749 18.75 -27.96 3.19
CA ASP A 749 19.32 -28.75 4.29
C ASP A 749 20.31 -27.94 5.14
N GLN A 750 21.14 -27.12 4.49
CA GLN A 750 22.11 -26.27 5.16
C GLN A 750 21.42 -25.08 5.84
N VAL A 751 20.38 -24.51 5.22
CA VAL A 751 19.54 -23.47 5.84
C VAL A 751 18.92 -23.97 7.13
N GLN A 752 18.32 -25.16 7.12
CA GLN A 752 17.73 -25.77 8.31
C GLN A 752 18.77 -25.95 9.43
N GLN A 753 19.97 -26.44 9.09
CA GLN A 753 21.03 -26.64 10.07
C GLN A 753 21.44 -25.32 10.74
N LEU A 754 21.72 -24.28 9.95
CA LEU A 754 22.14 -22.98 10.46
C LEU A 754 21.03 -22.25 11.21
N ALA A 755 19.78 -22.34 10.73
CA ALA A 755 18.66 -21.73 11.42
C ALA A 755 18.46 -22.35 12.82
N ARG A 756 18.53 -23.68 12.93
CA ARG A 756 18.46 -24.36 14.24
C ARG A 756 19.57 -23.92 15.19
N GLU A 757 20.78 -23.69 14.68
CA GLU A 757 21.90 -23.18 15.47
C GLU A 757 21.59 -21.79 16.06
N VAL A 758 21.14 -20.83 15.22
CA VAL A 758 20.76 -19.48 15.67
C VAL A 758 19.59 -19.51 16.65
N LEU A 759 18.56 -20.30 16.35
CA LEU A 759 17.38 -20.45 17.20
C LEU A 759 17.67 -21.10 18.56
N ALA A 760 18.71 -21.93 18.66
CA ALA A 760 19.14 -22.54 19.91
C ALA A 760 20.01 -21.60 20.77
N ASP A 761 20.66 -20.61 20.16
CA ASP A 761 21.51 -19.66 20.88
C ASP A 761 20.68 -18.66 21.70
N ARG A 762 20.97 -18.58 23.01
CA ARG A 762 20.28 -17.68 23.95
C ARG A 762 20.74 -16.23 23.85
N SER A 763 21.90 -15.99 23.26
CA SER A 763 22.47 -14.65 23.04
C SER A 763 22.05 -14.04 21.70
N ALA A 764 21.41 -14.83 20.82
CA ALA A 764 20.94 -14.37 19.52
C ALA A 764 20.04 -13.14 19.64
N ARG A 765 20.34 -12.11 18.85
CA ARG A 765 19.52 -10.89 18.78
C ARG A 765 18.22 -11.20 18.05
N SER A 766 17.20 -10.37 18.29
CA SER A 766 15.90 -10.52 17.61
C SER A 766 16.06 -10.54 16.08
N GLY A 767 16.87 -9.63 15.52
CA GLY A 767 17.11 -9.57 14.08
C GLY A 767 17.68 -10.87 13.49
N ASP A 768 18.63 -11.50 14.17
CA ASP A 768 19.27 -12.75 13.74
C ASP A 768 18.27 -13.91 13.77
N LEU A 769 17.47 -13.98 14.85
CA LEU A 769 16.41 -14.98 15.01
C LEU A 769 15.35 -14.86 13.89
N GLN A 770 14.89 -13.63 13.61
CA GLN A 770 13.90 -13.38 12.55
C GLN A 770 14.47 -13.75 11.18
N ARG A 771 15.71 -13.33 10.88
CA ARG A 771 16.39 -13.63 9.61
C ARG A 771 16.55 -15.14 9.40
N ALA A 772 17.06 -15.86 10.40
CA ALA A 772 17.23 -17.31 10.35
C ALA A 772 15.89 -18.06 10.20
N ALA A 773 14.86 -17.65 10.95
CA ALA A 773 13.52 -18.23 10.86
C ALA A 773 12.88 -18.01 9.49
N ARG A 774 12.97 -16.79 8.94
CA ARG A 774 12.49 -16.47 7.57
C ARG A 774 13.18 -17.31 6.51
N ALA A 775 14.51 -17.42 6.57
CA ALA A 775 15.27 -18.24 5.64
C ALA A 775 14.81 -19.71 5.68
N TRP A 776 14.61 -20.27 6.87
CA TRP A 776 14.15 -21.65 7.02
C TRP A 776 12.70 -21.86 6.52
N LEU A 777 11.79 -20.93 6.82
CA LEU A 777 10.41 -20.98 6.31
C LEU A 777 10.38 -20.92 4.78
N LYS A 778 11.13 -19.99 4.16
CA LYS A 778 11.22 -19.88 2.70
C LYS A 778 11.82 -21.13 2.05
N ALA A 779 12.95 -21.61 2.57
CA ALA A 779 13.65 -22.78 2.02
C ALA A 779 12.81 -24.07 2.10
N SER A 780 11.94 -24.18 3.11
CA SER A 780 11.04 -25.33 3.30
C SER A 780 9.64 -25.13 2.73
N GLN A 781 9.35 -23.96 2.15
CA GLN A 781 8.00 -23.57 1.70
C GLN A 781 6.94 -23.79 2.80
N GLY A 782 7.25 -23.42 4.05
CA GLY A 782 6.36 -23.55 5.21
C GLY A 782 6.32 -24.94 5.86
N ALA A 783 6.94 -25.97 5.25
CA ALA A 783 6.89 -27.33 5.81
C ALA A 783 7.54 -27.47 7.20
N CYS A 784 8.41 -26.53 7.60
CA CYS A 784 9.07 -26.54 8.91
C CYS A 784 8.31 -25.83 10.03
N THR A 785 7.11 -25.30 9.78
CA THR A 785 6.38 -24.42 10.71
C THR A 785 6.17 -25.03 12.10
N ASP A 786 5.82 -26.32 12.18
CA ASP A 786 5.66 -27.01 13.47
C ASP A 786 6.99 -27.19 14.21
N GLU A 787 8.07 -27.51 13.49
CA GLU A 787 9.40 -27.64 14.06
C GLU A 787 9.93 -26.29 14.57
N LEU A 788 9.70 -25.22 13.80
CA LEU A 788 10.07 -23.87 14.16
C LEU A 788 9.30 -23.42 15.41
N ALA A 789 7.98 -23.60 15.44
CA ALA A 789 7.17 -23.29 16.62
C ALA A 789 7.63 -24.06 17.86
N ALA A 790 7.94 -25.35 17.70
CA ALA A 790 8.50 -26.16 18.78
C ALA A 790 9.86 -25.60 19.25
N ALA A 791 10.74 -25.20 18.34
CA ALA A 791 12.02 -24.57 18.67
C ALA A 791 11.84 -23.24 19.44
N VAL A 792 10.85 -22.40 19.06
CA VAL A 792 10.52 -21.17 19.80
C VAL A 792 10.07 -21.49 21.22
N LEU A 793 9.22 -22.50 21.39
CA LEU A 793 8.70 -22.89 22.69
C LEU A 793 9.77 -23.52 23.60
N LEU A 794 10.82 -24.12 23.03
CA LEU A 794 11.99 -24.61 23.76
C LEU A 794 12.89 -23.48 24.30
N ARG A 795 12.82 -22.27 23.74
CA ARG A 795 13.53 -21.11 24.31
C ARG A 795 12.99 -20.80 25.72
N PRO A 796 13.79 -20.29 26.67
CA PRO A 796 13.32 -20.00 28.02
C PRO A 796 12.13 -19.02 28.04
N ALA A 797 11.16 -19.22 28.95
CA ALA A 797 10.04 -18.28 29.13
C ALA A 797 10.45 -16.88 29.63
N THR A 798 11.72 -16.68 29.99
CA THR A 798 12.30 -15.37 30.31
C THR A 798 12.76 -14.62 29.05
N ASP A 799 13.00 -15.31 27.94
CA ASP A 799 13.37 -14.70 26.66
C ASP A 799 12.13 -14.22 25.91
N ASN A 800 11.52 -13.16 26.45
CA ASN A 800 10.33 -12.58 25.87
C ASN A 800 10.63 -11.85 24.55
N VAL A 801 11.86 -11.34 24.37
CA VAL A 801 12.26 -10.59 23.17
C VAL A 801 12.42 -11.55 21.98
N GLY A 802 13.15 -12.66 22.14
CA GLY A 802 13.33 -13.65 21.08
C GLY A 802 12.02 -14.37 20.72
N ARG A 803 11.21 -14.73 21.72
CA ARG A 803 9.88 -15.33 21.49
C ARG A 803 8.94 -14.38 20.76
N ASP A 804 8.89 -13.10 21.15
CA ASP A 804 8.07 -12.09 20.46
C ASP A 804 8.53 -11.88 19.00
N ALA A 805 9.84 -11.82 18.77
CA ALA A 805 10.39 -11.65 17.42
C ALA A 805 10.05 -12.83 16.50
N LEU A 806 10.19 -14.07 16.99
CA LEU A 806 9.87 -15.28 16.24
C LEU A 806 8.36 -15.49 16.05
N MET A 807 7.56 -15.13 17.06
CA MET A 807 6.09 -15.13 16.96
C MET A 807 5.61 -14.18 15.87
N ARG A 808 6.15 -12.94 15.82
CA ARG A 808 5.86 -11.98 14.74
C ARG A 808 6.34 -12.48 13.39
N THR A 809 7.53 -13.10 13.33
CA THR A 809 8.04 -13.68 12.08
C THR A 809 7.11 -14.75 11.52
N LEU A 810 6.61 -15.66 12.36
CA LEU A 810 5.63 -16.68 11.94
C LEU A 810 4.34 -16.03 11.41
N GLU A 811 3.84 -15.01 12.10
CA GLU A 811 2.66 -14.27 11.63
C GLU A 811 2.90 -13.59 10.27
N GLU A 812 4.01 -12.85 10.14
CA GLU A 812 4.41 -12.11 8.94
C GLU A 812 4.62 -13.06 7.75
N SER A 813 5.22 -14.22 8.01
CA SER A 813 5.45 -15.29 7.03
C SER A 813 4.20 -16.10 6.68
N GLY A 814 3.04 -15.84 7.28
CA GLY A 814 1.79 -16.47 6.88
C GLY A 814 1.42 -17.72 7.65
N GLU A 815 2.00 -17.89 8.83
CA GLU A 815 1.81 -19.03 9.72
C GLU A 815 1.09 -18.61 11.03
N PRO A 816 -0.13 -18.04 10.94
CA PRO A 816 -0.85 -17.46 12.08
C PRO A 816 -1.16 -18.50 13.17
N ALA A 817 -1.46 -19.74 12.79
CA ALA A 817 -1.76 -20.80 13.76
C ALA A 817 -0.55 -21.13 14.65
N ALA A 818 0.66 -21.15 14.08
CA ALA A 818 1.88 -21.37 14.82
C ALA A 818 2.22 -20.18 15.73
N ALA A 819 2.05 -18.95 15.24
CA ALA A 819 2.19 -17.74 16.04
C ALA A 819 1.19 -17.72 17.21
N ALA A 820 -0.07 -18.10 16.98
CA ALA A 820 -1.11 -18.15 18.01
C ALA A 820 -0.80 -19.15 19.13
N ARG A 821 -0.17 -20.31 18.84
CA ARG A 821 0.28 -21.25 19.89
C ARG A 821 1.32 -20.61 20.83
N ILE A 822 2.24 -19.82 20.28
CA ILE A 822 3.25 -19.10 21.06
C ILE A 822 2.61 -17.95 21.85
N ALA A 823 1.67 -17.24 21.23
CA ALA A 823 0.89 -16.18 21.87
C ALA A 823 0.09 -16.70 23.07
N GLU A 824 -0.61 -17.83 22.92
CA GLU A 824 -1.37 -18.49 23.99
C GLU A 824 -0.50 -18.76 25.21
N GLN A 825 0.67 -19.36 24.99
CA GLN A 825 1.59 -19.68 26.07
C GLN A 825 2.16 -18.41 26.72
N THR A 826 2.40 -17.37 25.94
CA THR A 826 2.89 -16.06 26.44
C THR A 826 1.83 -15.39 27.32
N LEU A 827 0.56 -15.37 26.88
CA LEU A 827 -0.57 -14.82 27.64
C LEU A 827 -0.85 -15.64 28.91
N ARG A 828 -0.86 -16.97 28.82
CA ARG A 828 -1.12 -17.87 29.96
C ARG A 828 -0.04 -17.81 31.03
N THR A 829 1.23 -17.71 30.63
CA THR A 829 2.32 -17.59 31.61
C THR A 829 2.36 -16.21 32.25
N GLY A 830 1.81 -15.20 31.58
CA GLY A 830 1.83 -13.81 32.02
C GLY A 830 3.25 -13.25 32.16
N ARG A 831 4.29 -13.96 31.72
CA ARG A 831 5.68 -13.53 31.83
C ARG A 831 6.02 -12.67 30.62
N GLY A 832 6.54 -11.47 30.86
CA GLY A 832 6.80 -10.49 29.82
C GLY A 832 6.54 -9.06 30.27
N THR A 833 7.07 -8.11 29.50
CA THR A 833 6.69 -6.70 29.61
C THR A 833 5.26 -6.55 29.07
N ALA A 834 4.60 -5.46 29.43
CA ALA A 834 3.27 -5.15 28.94
C ALA A 834 3.18 -5.14 27.40
N ARG A 835 4.26 -4.72 26.72
CA ARG A 835 4.34 -4.73 25.25
C ARG A 835 4.29 -6.14 24.65
N HIS A 836 5.00 -7.11 25.23
CA HIS A 836 4.98 -8.48 24.71
C HIS A 836 3.62 -9.16 24.94
N LEU A 837 2.98 -8.89 26.08
CA LEU A 837 1.63 -9.38 26.36
C LEU A 837 0.59 -8.75 25.43
N LYS A 838 0.72 -7.45 25.13
CA LYS A 838 -0.08 -6.78 24.09
C LYS A 838 0.09 -7.48 22.74
N ASN A 839 1.32 -7.65 22.26
CA ASN A 839 1.59 -8.25 20.95
C ASN A 839 1.00 -9.67 20.85
N ALA A 840 1.16 -10.48 21.91
CA ALA A 840 0.56 -11.81 21.97
C ALA A 840 -0.98 -11.75 21.93
N ALA A 841 -1.62 -10.80 22.62
CA ALA A 841 -3.06 -10.60 22.56
C ALA A 841 -3.52 -10.18 21.16
N ASP A 842 -2.84 -9.21 20.54
CA ASP A 842 -3.15 -8.74 19.19
C ASP A 842 -3.07 -9.86 18.14
N ILE A 843 -2.07 -10.74 18.26
CA ILE A 843 -1.95 -11.93 17.39
C ILE A 843 -3.09 -12.92 17.70
N TRP A 844 -3.31 -13.25 18.97
CA TRP A 844 -4.35 -14.20 19.36
C TRP A 844 -5.73 -13.79 18.85
N VAL A 845 -6.07 -12.51 18.98
CA VAL A 845 -7.35 -11.94 18.49
C VAL A 845 -7.42 -11.93 16.98
N ARG A 846 -6.33 -11.60 16.26
CA ARG A 846 -6.34 -11.66 14.79
C ARG A 846 -6.56 -13.07 14.26
N VAL A 847 -6.02 -14.09 14.94
CA VAL A 847 -6.13 -15.49 14.50
C VAL A 847 -7.45 -16.13 14.89
N HIS A 848 -7.91 -15.93 16.12
CA HIS A 848 -9.10 -16.60 16.64
C HIS A 848 -10.36 -15.73 16.66
N GLY A 849 -10.23 -14.41 16.44
CA GLY A 849 -11.33 -13.46 16.46
C GLY A 849 -12.19 -13.60 17.70
N ARG A 850 -13.47 -13.89 17.49
CA ARG A 850 -14.48 -14.03 18.55
C ARG A 850 -14.67 -15.46 19.06
N GLU A 851 -13.95 -16.43 18.49
CA GLU A 851 -14.16 -17.84 18.81
C GLU A 851 -13.53 -18.24 20.14
N ARG A 852 -12.43 -17.58 20.53
CA ARG A 852 -11.64 -17.90 21.73
C ARG A 852 -11.25 -16.69 22.58
N PRO A 853 -12.22 -15.93 23.14
CA PRO A 853 -11.92 -14.76 23.97
C PRO A 853 -11.28 -15.12 25.33
N GLU A 854 -11.39 -16.37 25.78
CA GLU A 854 -11.01 -16.81 27.13
C GLU A 854 -9.55 -16.51 27.47
N VAL A 855 -8.62 -16.67 26.52
CA VAL A 855 -7.18 -16.47 26.77
C VAL A 855 -6.86 -15.00 27.04
N VAL A 856 -7.48 -14.09 26.28
CA VAL A 856 -7.31 -12.64 26.46
C VAL A 856 -8.03 -12.17 27.72
N LEU A 857 -9.23 -12.69 27.98
CA LEU A 857 -9.99 -12.39 29.20
C LEU A 857 -9.25 -12.84 30.47
N ASP A 858 -8.62 -14.02 30.44
CA ASP A 858 -7.83 -14.50 31.57
C ASP A 858 -6.56 -13.69 31.76
N ALA A 859 -5.89 -13.27 30.67
CA ALA A 859 -4.78 -12.32 30.75
C ALA A 859 -5.23 -10.97 31.35
N LEU A 860 -6.40 -10.46 30.95
CA LEU A 860 -6.98 -9.20 31.45
C LEU A 860 -7.30 -9.27 32.95
N LYS A 861 -7.91 -10.36 33.42
CA LYS A 861 -8.15 -10.59 34.87
C LYS A 861 -6.85 -10.54 35.68
N ASN A 862 -5.76 -11.05 35.10
CA ASN A 862 -4.44 -11.07 35.73
C ASN A 862 -3.63 -9.77 35.53
N ALA A 863 -4.17 -8.78 34.81
CA ALA A 863 -3.51 -7.50 34.53
C ALA A 863 -4.02 -6.34 35.40
N THR A 864 -4.74 -6.63 36.49
CA THR A 864 -5.29 -5.59 37.38
C THR A 864 -4.19 -4.82 38.13
N PRO A 865 -4.37 -3.53 38.48
CA PRO A 865 -3.38 -2.75 39.23
C PRO A 865 -2.96 -3.39 40.55
N ALA A 866 -3.84 -4.18 41.17
CA ALA A 866 -3.56 -4.98 42.37
C ALA A 866 -2.44 -6.02 42.20
N THR A 867 -2.08 -6.36 40.95
CA THR A 867 -0.99 -7.29 40.59
C THR A 867 0.35 -6.59 40.35
N GLY A 868 0.43 -5.27 40.54
CA GLY A 868 1.64 -4.47 40.30
C GLY A 868 1.94 -4.25 38.81
N ARG A 869 0.95 -4.46 37.92
CA ARG A 869 1.07 -4.25 36.47
C ARG A 869 0.72 -2.82 36.08
N PRO A 870 1.32 -2.28 35.00
CA PRO A 870 1.05 -0.93 34.56
C PRO A 870 -0.40 -0.76 34.04
N PRO A 871 -1.06 0.39 34.28
CA PRO A 871 -2.45 0.64 33.86
C PRO A 871 -2.70 0.48 32.35
N TYR A 872 -1.75 0.90 31.51
CA TYR A 872 -1.86 0.79 30.05
C TYR A 872 -1.93 -0.65 29.52
N LEU A 873 -1.44 -1.65 30.26
CA LEU A 873 -1.61 -3.06 29.89
C LEU A 873 -3.08 -3.47 29.93
N ALA A 874 -3.81 -3.01 30.94
CA ALA A 874 -5.24 -3.27 31.05
C ALA A 874 -5.99 -2.63 29.88
N ALA A 875 -5.60 -1.42 29.46
CA ALA A 875 -6.18 -0.76 28.29
C ALA A 875 -5.98 -1.58 27.00
N TRP A 876 -4.75 -2.06 26.76
CA TRP A 876 -4.43 -2.87 25.59
C TRP A 876 -5.17 -4.22 25.58
N LEU A 877 -5.21 -4.92 26.71
CA LEU A 877 -5.93 -6.18 26.81
C LEU A 877 -7.45 -5.99 26.73
N THR A 878 -7.96 -4.84 27.20
CA THR A 878 -9.39 -4.49 27.07
C THR A 878 -9.76 -4.20 25.61
N ARG A 879 -8.88 -3.52 24.87
CA ARG A 879 -9.01 -3.35 23.42
C ARG A 879 -9.02 -4.71 22.71
N ALA A 880 -8.06 -5.57 23.00
CA ALA A 880 -8.00 -6.92 22.43
C ALA A 880 -9.27 -7.74 22.78
N ALA A 881 -9.78 -7.62 24.01
CA ALA A 881 -11.04 -8.25 24.40
C ALA A 881 -12.25 -7.70 23.61
N ALA A 882 -12.31 -6.38 23.38
CA ALA A 882 -13.34 -5.77 22.55
C ALA A 882 -13.32 -6.29 21.11
N GLU A 883 -12.12 -6.37 20.52
CA GLU A 883 -11.90 -6.94 19.18
C GLU A 883 -12.27 -8.43 19.14
N ALA A 884 -12.05 -9.17 20.24
CA ALA A 884 -12.52 -10.55 20.44
C ALA A 884 -14.03 -10.68 20.75
N GLY A 885 -14.79 -9.57 20.73
CA GLY A 885 -16.26 -9.57 20.86
C GLY A 885 -16.80 -9.19 22.24
N GLU A 886 -15.95 -8.98 23.25
CA GLU A 886 -16.34 -8.60 24.61
C GLU A 886 -16.52 -7.07 24.76
N THR A 887 -17.44 -6.55 23.95
CA THR A 887 -17.70 -5.11 23.82
C THR A 887 -18.23 -4.48 25.11
N ARG A 888 -19.11 -5.19 25.84
CA ARG A 888 -19.74 -4.67 27.05
C ARG A 888 -18.71 -4.35 28.14
N LEU A 889 -17.79 -5.27 28.38
CA LEU A 889 -16.75 -5.11 29.40
C LEU A 889 -15.82 -3.94 29.06
N ALA A 890 -15.47 -3.81 27.77
CA ALA A 890 -14.64 -2.71 27.29
C ALA A 890 -15.33 -1.34 27.43
N VAL A 891 -16.61 -1.24 27.08
CA VAL A 891 -17.39 0.00 27.20
C VAL A 891 -17.61 0.37 28.68
N GLU A 892 -17.96 -0.59 29.53
CA GLU A 892 -18.14 -0.36 30.98
C GLU A 892 -16.84 0.13 31.61
N TRP A 893 -15.71 -0.54 31.31
CA TRP A 893 -14.39 -0.14 31.79
C TRP A 893 -13.99 1.25 31.27
N ALA A 894 -14.15 1.51 29.97
CA ALA A 894 -13.79 2.81 29.38
C ALA A 894 -14.62 3.96 29.95
N ARG A 895 -15.93 3.76 30.12
CA ARG A 895 -16.80 4.74 30.79
C ARG A 895 -16.38 5.00 32.22
N GLN A 896 -16.07 3.94 32.97
CA GLN A 896 -15.61 4.07 34.35
C GLN A 896 -14.33 4.89 34.45
N VAL A 897 -13.33 4.59 33.59
CA VAL A 897 -12.03 5.28 33.60
C VAL A 897 -12.14 6.72 33.10
N LEU A 898 -12.85 6.99 32.01
CA LEU A 898 -12.98 8.34 31.45
C LEU A 898 -13.84 9.27 32.32
N SER A 899 -14.79 8.71 33.09
CA SER A 899 -15.64 9.47 34.02
C SER A 899 -14.98 9.69 35.39
N ALA A 900 -13.83 9.06 35.66
CA ALA A 900 -13.15 9.21 36.94
C ALA A 900 -12.52 10.62 37.07
N PRO A 901 -12.74 11.32 38.20
CA PRO A 901 -12.18 12.66 38.41
C PRO A 901 -10.64 12.66 38.54
N ASP A 902 -10.04 11.51 38.87
CA ASP A 902 -8.61 11.24 39.00
C ASP A 902 -8.07 10.35 37.86
N ARG A 903 -8.66 10.46 36.66
CA ARG A 903 -8.25 9.65 35.50
C ARG A 903 -6.74 9.75 35.21
N PRO A 904 -6.09 8.66 34.76
CA PRO A 904 -4.69 8.69 34.38
C PRO A 904 -4.49 9.55 33.12
N THR A 905 -3.94 10.76 33.30
CA THR A 905 -3.73 11.79 32.27
C THR A 905 -2.70 11.44 31.19
N ALA A 906 -2.15 10.23 31.20
CA ALA A 906 -1.22 9.74 30.17
C ALA A 906 -1.80 8.58 29.34
N ASP A 907 -2.98 8.05 29.71
CA ASP A 907 -3.52 6.82 29.14
C ASP A 907 -4.91 7.00 28.50
N SER A 908 -5.49 8.22 28.51
CA SER A 908 -6.84 8.47 27.99
C SER A 908 -7.01 8.04 26.53
N SER A 909 -5.98 8.20 25.70
CA SER A 909 -5.99 7.76 24.30
C SER A 909 -6.14 6.25 24.16
N LEU A 910 -5.50 5.45 25.02
CA LEU A 910 -5.62 4.00 25.02
C LEU A 910 -7.01 3.54 25.47
N VAL A 911 -7.64 4.27 26.38
CA VAL A 911 -9.02 4.02 26.82
C VAL A 911 -10.01 4.36 25.71
N VAL A 912 -9.80 5.50 25.03
CA VAL A 912 -10.57 5.89 23.83
C VAL A 912 -10.44 4.85 22.73
N ALA A 913 -9.22 4.35 22.46
CA ALA A 913 -8.97 3.29 21.50
C ALA A 913 -9.74 2.00 21.82
N ALA A 914 -9.76 1.58 23.10
CA ALA A 914 -10.49 0.40 23.54
C ALA A 914 -12.01 0.54 23.36
N TRP A 915 -12.57 1.72 23.63
CA TRP A 915 -14.00 1.98 23.41
C TRP A 915 -14.33 2.03 21.91
N LEU A 916 -13.52 2.73 21.11
CA LEU A 916 -13.70 2.79 19.66
C LEU A 916 -13.57 1.39 19.02
N ALA A 917 -12.72 0.50 19.55
CA ALA A 917 -12.67 -0.89 19.10
C ALA A 917 -13.97 -1.68 19.39
N ALA A 918 -14.70 -1.31 20.45
CA ALA A 918 -15.95 -1.97 20.83
C ALA A 918 -17.17 -1.49 20.04
N GLU A 919 -17.29 -0.18 19.80
CA GLU A 919 -18.49 0.47 19.25
C GLU A 919 -18.24 1.23 17.92
N GLY A 920 -17.00 1.29 17.44
CA GLY A 920 -16.62 2.05 16.25
C GLY A 920 -16.84 3.56 16.40
N SER A 921 -17.00 4.27 15.29
CA SER A 921 -17.27 5.71 15.27
C SER A 921 -18.57 6.13 15.98
N ALA A 922 -19.50 5.20 16.23
CA ALA A 922 -20.74 5.49 16.96
C ALA A 922 -20.50 5.91 18.42
N ALA A 923 -19.36 5.53 19.01
CA ALA A 923 -18.97 5.97 20.35
C ALA A 923 -18.43 7.41 20.39
N ALA A 924 -18.01 7.97 19.25
CA ALA A 924 -17.31 9.26 19.20
C ALA A 924 -18.08 10.40 19.89
N PRO A 925 -19.41 10.57 19.71
CA PRO A 925 -20.15 11.63 20.41
C PRO A 925 -20.15 11.46 21.95
N ALA A 926 -20.23 10.23 22.45
CA ALA A 926 -20.22 9.94 23.89
C ALA A 926 -18.83 10.16 24.50
N ILE A 927 -17.79 9.73 23.79
CA ILE A 927 -16.38 9.99 24.15
C ILE A 927 -16.12 11.50 24.17
N MET A 928 -16.54 12.21 23.13
CA MET A 928 -16.43 13.67 23.06
C MET A 928 -17.16 14.36 24.21
N ALA A 929 -18.34 13.87 24.62
CA ALA A 929 -19.05 14.44 25.76
C ALA A 929 -18.31 14.24 27.10
N LEU A 930 -17.78 13.04 27.34
CA LEU A 930 -17.03 12.73 28.57
C LEU A 930 -15.69 13.47 28.68
N LEU A 931 -15.06 13.75 27.54
CA LEU A 931 -13.79 14.47 27.46
C LEU A 931 -13.97 15.98 27.29
N ASP A 932 -15.20 16.48 27.42
CA ASP A 932 -15.58 17.88 27.18
C ASP A 932 -15.00 18.42 25.85
N ARG A 933 -15.21 17.65 24.78
CA ARG A 933 -14.69 17.87 23.42
C ARG A 933 -13.18 18.08 23.36
N GLY A 934 -12.46 17.45 24.28
CA GLY A 934 -11.00 17.51 24.41
C GLY A 934 -10.50 18.62 25.32
N SER A 935 -11.35 19.54 25.81
CA SER A 935 -10.93 20.61 26.74
C SER A 935 -10.35 20.03 28.04
N ALA A 936 -10.90 18.90 28.48
CA ALA A 936 -10.52 18.23 29.71
C ALA A 936 -9.22 17.41 29.54
N LEU A 937 -8.77 17.18 28.31
CA LEU A 937 -7.53 16.49 27.99
C LEU A 937 -6.34 17.44 27.99
N THR A 938 -5.17 16.91 28.32
CA THR A 938 -3.91 17.57 27.98
C THR A 938 -3.75 17.65 26.46
N PRO A 939 -3.07 18.65 25.90
CA PRO A 939 -2.83 18.76 24.46
C PRO A 939 -2.14 17.55 23.82
N ALA A 940 -1.23 16.89 24.54
CA ALA A 940 -0.65 15.61 24.12
C ALA A 940 -1.72 14.52 23.93
N GLU A 941 -2.63 14.37 24.90
CA GLU A 941 -3.75 13.43 24.79
C GLU A 941 -4.75 13.84 23.70
N ARG A 942 -4.94 15.14 23.42
CA ARG A 942 -5.81 15.60 22.33
C ARG A 942 -5.31 15.10 20.98
N ALA A 943 -4.02 15.26 20.70
CA ALA A 943 -3.44 14.77 19.44
C ALA A 943 -3.61 13.24 19.30
N GLN A 944 -3.30 12.50 20.37
CA GLN A 944 -3.43 11.04 20.40
C GLN A 944 -4.88 10.56 20.27
N CYS A 945 -5.81 11.16 21.01
CA CYS A 945 -7.23 10.82 20.92
C CYS A 945 -7.81 11.22 19.55
N ALA A 946 -7.37 12.33 18.96
CA ALA A 946 -7.75 12.73 17.61
C ALA A 946 -7.30 11.69 16.57
N ARG A 947 -6.10 11.10 16.74
CA ARG A 947 -5.63 9.99 15.91
C ARG A 947 -6.51 8.76 16.05
N GLU A 948 -6.82 8.31 17.28
CA GLU A 948 -7.68 7.14 17.47
C GLU A 948 -9.10 7.37 16.90
N LEU A 949 -9.65 8.58 17.01
CA LEU A 949 -10.92 8.96 16.38
C LEU A 949 -10.86 8.90 14.85
N LEU A 950 -9.76 9.38 14.26
CA LEU A 950 -9.55 9.33 12.81
C LEU A 950 -9.46 7.89 12.32
N ASP A 951 -8.69 7.05 13.00
CA ASP A 951 -8.51 5.62 12.68
C ASP A 951 -9.84 4.85 12.77
N ALA A 952 -10.71 5.23 13.70
CA ALA A 952 -12.06 4.67 13.83
C ALA A 952 -13.09 5.25 12.83
N GLY A 953 -12.68 6.18 11.96
CA GLY A 953 -13.54 6.80 10.95
C GLY A 953 -14.38 7.99 11.43
N ALA A 954 -14.16 8.50 12.65
CA ALA A 954 -14.83 9.69 13.21
C ALA A 954 -14.09 10.98 12.82
N SER A 955 -13.99 11.25 11.51
CA SER A 955 -13.16 12.36 10.98
C SER A 955 -13.60 13.75 11.45
N ALA A 956 -14.88 13.97 11.73
CA ALA A 956 -15.37 15.27 12.20
C ALA A 956 -14.90 15.57 13.62
N GLU A 957 -15.06 14.61 14.53
CA GLU A 957 -14.64 14.69 15.93
C GLU A 957 -13.11 14.75 16.04
N ALA A 958 -12.40 13.95 15.24
CA ALA A 958 -10.95 14.00 15.12
C ALA A 958 -10.46 15.40 14.72
N ALA A 959 -11.07 16.01 13.69
CA ALA A 959 -10.72 17.36 13.24
C ALA A 959 -10.95 18.43 14.34
N VAL A 960 -12.04 18.31 15.11
CA VAL A 960 -12.30 19.22 16.25
C VAL A 960 -11.19 19.12 17.28
N MET A 961 -10.82 17.90 17.66
CA MET A 961 -9.81 17.68 18.70
C MET A 961 -8.40 18.06 18.24
N ALA A 962 -8.05 17.75 16.99
CA ALA A 962 -6.79 18.16 16.36
C ALA A 962 -6.69 19.69 16.24
N THR A 963 -7.76 20.37 15.85
CA THR A 963 -7.80 21.85 15.80
C THR A 963 -7.59 22.45 17.18
N LEU A 964 -8.22 21.86 18.21
CA LEU A 964 -8.05 22.31 19.59
C LEU A 964 -6.59 22.10 20.07
N ALA A 965 -5.95 20.99 19.69
CA ALA A 965 -4.54 20.74 19.98
C ALA A 965 -3.63 21.79 19.32
N LEU A 966 -3.83 22.08 18.02
CA LEU A 966 -3.04 23.08 17.28
C LEU A 966 -3.19 24.51 17.80
N ARG A 967 -4.33 24.85 18.42
CA ARG A 967 -4.59 26.18 19.00
C ARG A 967 -4.10 26.32 20.44
N THR A 968 -3.50 25.28 21.03
CA THR A 968 -3.02 25.32 22.41
C THR A 968 -1.50 25.46 22.41
N PRO A 969 -0.93 26.54 22.99
CA PRO A 969 0.51 26.82 22.94
C PRO A 969 1.33 25.95 23.91
N LEU A 970 2.66 25.92 23.72
CA LEU A 970 3.70 25.33 24.59
C LEU A 970 3.76 23.79 24.65
N TRP A 971 3.93 23.12 23.49
CA TRP A 971 4.06 21.65 23.41
C TRP A 971 5.22 21.20 22.54
N GLY A 972 5.59 19.93 22.69
CA GLY A 972 6.63 19.30 21.87
C GLY A 972 6.22 19.19 20.41
N GLU A 973 7.22 19.31 19.53
CA GLU A 973 7.11 19.24 18.07
C GLU A 973 6.31 18.03 17.57
N SER A 974 6.54 16.84 18.16
CA SER A 974 5.87 15.59 17.78
C SER A 974 4.34 15.66 17.97
N TYR A 975 3.85 16.38 18.97
CA TYR A 975 2.42 16.52 19.22
C TYR A 975 1.75 17.44 18.19
N TYR A 976 2.43 18.51 17.78
CA TYR A 976 1.95 19.38 16.71
C TYR A 976 2.00 18.66 15.36
N LYS A 977 3.06 17.89 15.08
CA LYS A 977 3.14 17.00 13.91
C LYS A 977 1.95 16.04 13.86
N GLU A 978 1.64 15.39 14.98
CA GLU A 978 0.50 14.47 15.06
C GLU A 978 -0.85 15.18 14.86
N ALA A 979 -1.09 16.31 15.56
CA ALA A 979 -2.33 17.06 15.43
C ALA A 979 -2.53 17.64 14.02
N ALA A 980 -1.49 18.26 13.45
CA ALA A 980 -1.52 18.76 12.07
C ALA A 980 -1.73 17.62 11.08
N GLY A 981 -1.08 16.46 11.27
CA GLY A 981 -1.26 15.29 10.42
C GLY A 981 -2.68 14.74 10.48
N VAL A 982 -3.31 14.69 11.66
CA VAL A 982 -4.71 14.29 11.80
C VAL A 982 -5.63 15.29 11.09
N LEU A 983 -5.40 16.60 11.25
CA LEU A 983 -6.23 17.62 10.59
C LEU A 983 -6.05 17.58 9.07
N PHE A 984 -4.82 17.45 8.58
CA PHE A 984 -4.47 17.30 7.18
C PHE A 984 -5.20 16.10 6.57
N LYS A 985 -5.27 14.98 7.30
CA LYS A 985 -5.99 13.78 6.86
C LYS A 985 -7.52 13.89 6.95
N ALA A 986 -8.03 14.47 8.02
CA ALA A 986 -9.47 14.55 8.27
C ALA A 986 -10.16 15.61 7.39
N ARG A 987 -9.47 16.73 7.11
CA ARG A 987 -10.00 17.92 6.43
C ARG A 987 -8.93 18.61 5.56
N PRO A 988 -8.40 17.95 4.50
CA PRO A 988 -7.28 18.47 3.70
C PRO A 988 -7.59 19.83 3.05
N ALA A 989 -8.84 20.06 2.62
CA ALA A 989 -9.28 21.31 2.02
C ALA A 989 -9.36 22.48 3.02
N GLU A 990 -9.55 22.19 4.31
CA GLU A 990 -9.66 23.22 5.35
C GLU A 990 -8.34 23.45 6.10
N PHE A 991 -7.39 22.51 6.00
CA PHE A 991 -6.11 22.52 6.71
C PHE A 991 -5.38 23.87 6.58
N GLY A 992 -5.11 24.32 5.34
CA GLY A 992 -4.37 25.56 5.11
C GLY A 992 -5.04 26.77 5.77
N ARG A 993 -6.36 26.90 5.63
CA ARG A 993 -7.14 27.97 6.27
C ARG A 993 -7.07 27.92 7.79
N VAL A 994 -7.11 26.73 8.39
CA VAL A 994 -7.02 26.57 9.85
C VAL A 994 -5.63 26.95 10.37
N VAL A 995 -4.58 26.54 9.67
CA VAL A 995 -3.19 26.89 10.00
C VAL A 995 -2.95 28.39 9.85
N GLU A 996 -3.40 29.00 8.74
CA GLU A 996 -3.33 30.44 8.52
C GLU A 996 -4.11 31.23 9.59
N GLN A 997 -5.29 30.75 9.97
CA GLN A 997 -6.06 31.36 11.05
C GLN A 997 -5.32 31.25 12.39
N ALA A 998 -4.70 30.11 12.70
CA ALA A 998 -3.90 29.95 13.92
C ALA A 998 -2.67 30.87 13.93
N LEU A 999 -2.02 31.07 12.78
CA LEU A 999 -0.93 32.04 12.60
C LEU A 999 -1.41 33.49 12.75
N ALA A 1000 -2.64 33.81 12.33
CA ALA A 1000 -3.22 35.14 12.47
C ALA A 1000 -3.66 35.44 13.92
N GLU A 1001 -4.20 34.44 14.62
CA GLU A 1001 -4.62 34.53 16.02
C GLU A 1001 -3.42 34.66 16.96
N GLN A 1002 -2.29 34.01 16.64
CA GLN A 1002 -1.04 34.06 17.39
C GLN A 1002 0.16 34.17 16.43
N PRO A 1003 0.67 35.39 16.17
CA PRO A 1003 1.79 35.59 15.23
C PRO A 1003 3.13 35.01 15.70
N ASP A 1004 3.33 34.90 17.02
CA ASP A 1004 4.57 34.51 17.68
C ASP A 1004 4.53 33.03 18.14
N HIS A 1005 4.11 32.11 17.27
CA HIS A 1005 4.21 30.67 17.55
C HIS A 1005 5.65 30.26 17.81
N ASP A 1006 5.85 29.29 18.72
CA ASP A 1006 7.17 28.76 19.02
C ASP A 1006 7.72 27.89 17.86
N ALA A 1007 9.02 27.61 17.90
CA ALA A 1007 9.68 26.80 16.88
C ALA A 1007 9.10 25.37 16.78
N ALA A 1008 8.65 24.80 17.90
CA ALA A 1008 8.07 23.46 17.94
C ALA A 1008 6.74 23.37 17.18
N TRP A 1009 5.90 24.41 17.27
CA TRP A 1009 4.67 24.52 16.51
C TRP A 1009 4.95 24.63 15.01
N LEU A 1010 5.82 25.56 14.64
CA LEU A 1010 6.18 25.79 13.23
C LEU A 1010 6.79 24.53 12.60
N ALA A 1011 7.73 23.88 13.29
CA ALA A 1011 8.35 22.65 12.85
C ALA A 1011 7.35 21.49 12.77
N GLY A 1012 6.49 21.31 13.79
CA GLY A 1012 5.50 20.23 13.80
C GLY A 1012 4.48 20.36 12.67
N VAL A 1013 3.96 21.56 12.40
CA VAL A 1013 3.02 21.79 11.28
C VAL A 1013 3.72 21.60 9.94
N LEU A 1014 4.95 22.11 9.80
CA LEU A 1014 5.76 21.91 8.59
C LEU A 1014 5.99 20.41 8.33
N LEU A 1015 6.41 19.65 9.35
CA LEU A 1015 6.62 18.20 9.28
C LEU A 1015 5.36 17.40 8.95
N ALA A 1016 4.19 17.92 9.30
CA ALA A 1016 2.91 17.28 8.98
C ALA A 1016 2.49 17.48 7.52
N ILE A 1017 2.92 18.57 6.88
CA ILE A 1017 2.77 18.77 5.44
C ILE A 1017 3.72 17.82 4.71
N GLY A 1018 4.97 17.72 5.18
CA GLY A 1018 5.98 16.82 4.62
C GLY A 1018 6.18 17.08 3.11
N SER A 1019 6.44 16.00 2.36
CA SER A 1019 6.60 16.01 0.91
C SER A 1019 5.27 16.05 0.13
N GLU A 1020 4.13 16.01 0.82
CA GLU A 1020 2.79 16.10 0.21
C GLU A 1020 2.30 17.56 0.13
N ALA A 1021 3.23 18.49 -0.13
CA ALA A 1021 2.95 19.92 -0.10
C ALA A 1021 1.81 20.31 -1.06
N GLY A 1022 1.82 19.81 -2.29
CA GLY A 1022 0.76 20.03 -3.29
C GLY A 1022 0.28 21.50 -3.33
N PRO A 1023 -1.02 21.78 -3.10
CA PRO A 1023 -1.54 23.16 -3.08
C PRO A 1023 -1.08 23.99 -1.87
N HIS A 1024 -0.49 23.37 -0.85
CA HIS A 1024 0.02 24.01 0.38
C HIS A 1024 1.50 24.39 0.30
N ALA A 1025 2.17 24.23 -0.85
CA ALA A 1025 3.58 24.66 -1.03
C ALA A 1025 3.84 26.13 -0.62
N PRO A 1026 2.96 27.12 -0.92
CA PRO A 1026 3.15 28.49 -0.43
C PRO A 1026 3.11 28.62 1.10
N LEU A 1027 2.24 27.83 1.75
CA LEU A 1027 2.12 27.79 3.20
C LEU A 1027 3.37 27.15 3.81
N MET A 1028 3.87 26.07 3.22
CA MET A 1028 5.11 25.40 3.63
C MET A 1028 6.31 26.34 3.56
N ALA A 1029 6.50 27.07 2.45
CA ALA A 1029 7.56 28.08 2.33
C ALA A 1029 7.44 29.19 3.39
N THR A 1030 6.20 29.63 3.67
CA THR A 1030 5.93 30.64 4.71
C THR A 1030 6.30 30.13 6.11
N LEU A 1031 5.91 28.90 6.45
CA LEU A 1031 6.22 28.26 7.73
C LEU A 1031 7.73 28.06 7.90
N ALA A 1032 8.43 27.59 6.85
CA ALA A 1032 9.87 27.40 6.87
C ALA A 1032 10.64 28.71 7.09
N ARG A 1033 10.28 29.80 6.39
CA ARG A 1033 10.89 31.12 6.60
C ARG A 1033 10.64 31.68 8.01
N ARG A 1034 9.44 31.46 8.56
CA ARG A 1034 9.12 31.83 9.94
C ARG A 1034 9.95 31.03 10.94
N LEU A 1035 10.10 29.72 10.70
CA LEU A 1035 10.92 28.86 11.54
C LEU A 1035 12.38 29.31 11.54
N LEU A 1036 12.96 29.62 10.37
CA LEU A 1036 14.32 30.15 10.27
C LEU A 1036 14.53 31.49 11.01
N SER A 1037 13.46 32.26 11.19
CA SER A 1037 13.48 33.55 11.88
C SER A 1037 13.16 33.45 13.37
N ALA A 1038 12.81 32.25 13.87
CA ALA A 1038 12.40 32.06 15.25
C ALA A 1038 13.61 32.09 16.22
N PRO A 1039 13.47 32.68 17.42
CA PRO A 1039 14.59 32.97 18.33
C PRO A 1039 15.18 31.73 19.03
N ALA A 1040 14.47 30.60 19.06
CA ALA A 1040 14.88 29.38 19.76
C ALA A 1040 14.62 28.13 18.89
N VAL A 1041 15.48 27.92 17.90
CA VAL A 1041 15.42 26.77 16.97
C VAL A 1041 16.55 25.78 17.22
N THR A 1042 16.29 24.51 16.93
CA THR A 1042 17.33 23.48 16.90
C THR A 1042 17.96 23.39 15.52
N GLY A 1043 19.18 22.82 15.44
CA GLY A 1043 19.83 22.57 14.15
C GLY A 1043 19.02 21.65 13.22
N GLU A 1044 18.28 20.69 13.80
CA GLU A 1044 17.41 19.77 13.08
C GLU A 1044 16.22 20.50 12.44
N GLN A 1045 15.55 21.36 13.20
CA GLN A 1045 14.44 22.18 12.71
C GLN A 1045 14.85 23.07 11.55
N VAL A 1046 16.08 23.57 11.57
CA VAL A 1046 16.57 24.43 10.49
C VAL A 1046 17.03 23.62 9.29
N ALA A 1047 17.72 22.50 9.49
CA ALA A 1047 18.02 21.60 8.37
C ALA A 1047 16.72 21.24 7.62
N TYR A 1048 15.66 20.94 8.36
CA TYR A 1048 14.35 20.68 7.80
C TYR A 1048 13.73 21.90 7.09
N ALA A 1049 13.76 23.09 7.70
CA ALA A 1049 13.25 24.31 7.08
C ALA A 1049 14.00 24.68 5.79
N LEU A 1050 15.31 24.47 5.74
CA LEU A 1050 16.12 24.71 4.55
C LEU A 1050 15.79 23.70 3.44
N GLY A 1051 15.63 22.41 3.78
CA GLY A 1051 15.15 21.39 2.85
C GLY A 1051 13.79 21.75 2.25
N ALA A 1052 12.83 22.14 3.10
CA ALA A 1052 11.50 22.57 2.69
C ALA A 1052 11.50 23.78 1.73
N LEU A 1053 12.43 24.73 1.91
CA LEU A 1053 12.58 25.88 1.00
C LEU A 1053 13.23 25.50 -0.32
N VAL A 1054 14.19 24.58 -0.32
CA VAL A 1054 14.72 24.01 -1.57
C VAL A 1054 13.64 23.24 -2.31
N GLU A 1055 12.79 22.47 -1.62
CA GLU A 1055 11.68 21.75 -2.24
C GLU A 1055 10.63 22.70 -2.85
N THR A 1056 10.27 23.77 -2.14
CA THR A 1056 9.19 24.68 -2.56
C THR A 1056 9.65 25.76 -3.55
N GLU A 1057 10.88 26.25 -3.44
CA GLU A 1057 11.43 27.34 -4.26
C GLU A 1057 12.47 26.86 -5.28
N GLY A 1058 12.84 25.58 -5.25
CA GLY A 1058 13.76 24.95 -6.18
C GLY A 1058 15.22 25.34 -5.98
N LEU A 1059 16.02 25.08 -7.01
CA LEU A 1059 17.48 25.30 -6.99
C LEU A 1059 17.88 26.78 -6.83
N ASP A 1060 16.99 27.72 -7.15
CA ASP A 1060 17.26 29.16 -7.04
C ASP A 1060 17.47 29.60 -5.58
N TYR A 1061 16.94 28.86 -4.60
CA TYR A 1061 17.15 29.13 -3.18
C TYR A 1061 18.51 28.63 -2.65
N VAL A 1062 19.19 27.73 -3.35
CA VAL A 1062 20.42 27.07 -2.88
C VAL A 1062 21.52 28.06 -2.44
N PRO A 1063 21.81 29.16 -3.17
CA PRO A 1063 22.77 30.16 -2.69
C PRO A 1063 22.39 30.79 -1.35
N ALA A 1064 21.09 31.09 -1.15
CA ALA A 1064 20.59 31.63 0.11
C ALA A 1064 20.64 30.60 1.25
N MET A 1065 20.39 29.32 0.94
CA MET A 1065 20.59 28.22 1.87
C MET A 1065 22.06 28.13 2.31
N VAL A 1066 23.02 28.10 1.38
CA VAL A 1066 24.46 28.03 1.72
C VAL A 1066 24.89 29.23 2.57
N ALA A 1067 24.41 30.43 2.23
CA ALA A 1067 24.65 31.63 3.04
C ALA A 1067 24.08 31.50 4.46
N THR A 1068 22.88 30.93 4.59
CA THR A 1068 22.22 30.69 5.89
C THR A 1068 22.99 29.65 6.70
N ILE A 1069 23.42 28.54 6.09
CA ILE A 1069 24.25 27.51 6.74
C ILE A 1069 25.51 28.14 7.33
N LYS A 1070 26.21 28.99 6.57
CA LYS A 1070 27.45 29.66 7.00
C LYS A 1070 27.24 30.70 8.11
N ALA A 1071 26.07 31.32 8.17
CA ALA A 1071 25.77 32.39 9.12
C ALA A 1071 25.27 31.88 10.48
N ARG A 1072 24.77 30.64 10.55
CA ARG A 1072 24.11 30.12 11.75
C ARG A 1072 25.01 29.21 12.56
N THR A 1073 24.98 29.39 13.89
CA THR A 1073 25.86 28.67 14.84
C THR A 1073 25.20 27.47 15.50
N ASP A 1074 23.89 27.30 15.35
CA ASP A 1074 23.08 26.22 15.92
C ASP A 1074 23.00 24.98 15.02
N LEU A 1075 23.53 25.05 13.79
CA LEU A 1075 23.77 23.87 12.96
C LEU A 1075 25.03 23.13 13.44
N SER A 1076 24.84 21.89 13.88
CA SER A 1076 25.96 20.98 14.09
C SER A 1076 26.59 20.56 12.75
N VAL A 1077 27.84 20.09 12.80
CA VAL A 1077 28.54 19.55 11.62
C VAL A 1077 27.77 18.40 10.98
N THR A 1078 27.10 17.56 11.76
CA THR A 1078 26.24 16.49 11.25
C THR A 1078 25.12 17.03 10.37
N HIS A 1079 24.46 18.12 10.79
CA HIS A 1079 23.42 18.77 9.97
C HIS A 1079 24.00 19.36 8.68
N ILE A 1080 25.14 20.05 8.77
CA ILE A 1080 25.80 20.65 7.60
C ILE A 1080 26.20 19.57 6.60
N ARG A 1081 26.71 18.44 7.07
CA ARG A 1081 27.07 17.28 6.24
C ARG A 1081 25.86 16.64 5.58
N ALA A 1082 24.76 16.46 6.31
CA ALA A 1082 23.52 15.93 5.75
C ALA A 1082 22.98 16.83 4.63
N LEU A 1083 22.91 18.15 4.86
CA LEU A 1083 22.50 19.13 3.86
C LEU A 1083 23.45 19.16 2.65
N ALA A 1084 24.76 19.09 2.87
CA ALA A 1084 25.75 19.03 1.79
C ALA A 1084 25.64 17.74 0.97
N ARG A 1085 25.34 16.60 1.61
CA ARG A 1085 25.14 15.32 0.94
C ARG A 1085 23.85 15.31 0.12
N ALA A 1086 22.76 15.89 0.63
CA ALA A 1086 21.54 16.10 -0.12
C ALA A 1086 21.77 17.01 -1.35
N LEU A 1087 22.51 18.11 -1.19
CA LEU A 1087 22.93 18.94 -2.32
C LEU A 1087 23.76 18.14 -3.33
N ALA A 1088 24.67 17.30 -2.87
CA ALA A 1088 25.49 16.46 -3.73
C ALA A 1088 24.65 15.39 -4.47
N SER A 1089 23.66 14.77 -3.83
CA SER A 1089 22.78 13.81 -4.51
C SER A 1089 21.91 14.46 -5.59
N TYR A 1090 21.56 15.74 -5.45
CA TYR A 1090 20.93 16.53 -6.51
C TYR A 1090 21.88 16.99 -7.63
N GLY A 1091 23.18 16.65 -7.54
CA GLY A 1091 24.23 17.06 -8.50
C GLY A 1091 24.76 18.47 -8.28
N LEU A 1092 24.48 19.10 -7.14
CA LEU A 1092 24.88 20.48 -6.82
C LEU A 1092 26.25 20.53 -6.14
N ARG A 1093 27.25 19.92 -6.79
CA ARG A 1093 28.60 19.70 -6.24
C ARG A 1093 29.24 20.97 -5.68
N ALA A 1094 29.11 22.11 -6.37
CA ALA A 1094 29.70 23.38 -5.91
C ALA A 1094 29.13 23.83 -4.55
N ALA A 1095 27.82 23.80 -4.39
CA ALA A 1095 27.15 24.17 -3.14
C ALA A 1095 27.49 23.18 -2.01
N ALA A 1096 27.53 21.88 -2.32
CA ALA A 1096 27.95 20.85 -1.38
C ALA A 1096 29.38 21.07 -0.88
N LEU A 1097 30.33 21.35 -1.79
CA LEU A 1097 31.72 21.67 -1.45
C LEU A 1097 31.84 22.90 -0.55
N GLU A 1098 31.04 23.95 -0.80
CA GLU A 1098 31.01 25.12 0.07
C GLU A 1098 30.54 24.79 1.50
N CYS A 1099 29.51 23.95 1.63
CA CYS A 1099 29.02 23.49 2.93
C CYS A 1099 30.03 22.58 3.64
N TRP A 1100 30.64 21.62 2.95
CA TRP A 1100 31.67 20.74 3.53
C TRP A 1100 32.94 21.50 3.91
N ARG A 1101 33.36 22.49 3.12
CA ARG A 1101 34.47 23.36 3.49
C ARG A 1101 34.15 24.12 4.77
N HIS A 1102 32.94 24.66 4.90
CA HIS A 1102 32.50 25.32 6.11
C HIS A 1102 32.47 24.35 7.31
N ALA A 1103 31.95 23.13 7.15
CA ALA A 1103 31.97 22.10 8.18
C ALA A 1103 33.40 21.79 8.67
N LEU A 1104 34.35 21.69 7.74
CA LEU A 1104 35.77 21.47 8.06
C LEU A 1104 36.37 22.64 8.87
N ASP A 1105 35.99 23.88 8.54
CA ASP A 1105 36.41 25.08 9.28
C ASP A 1105 35.77 25.18 10.68
N VAL A 1106 34.63 24.52 10.93
CA VAL A 1106 33.98 24.44 12.25
C VAL A 1106 34.54 23.30 13.12
N LEU A 1107 35.01 22.21 12.49
CA LEU A 1107 35.35 20.94 13.14
C LEU A 1107 36.64 20.90 13.97
N TRP A 1108 37.47 21.94 14.04
CA TRP A 1108 38.90 21.80 14.39
C TRP A 1108 39.26 21.47 15.87
N LEU A 1109 38.37 20.81 16.61
CA LEU A 1109 38.69 20.00 17.80
C LEU A 1109 38.54 18.50 17.46
N PRO A 1110 39.42 17.60 17.98
CA PRO A 1110 39.44 16.19 17.58
C PRO A 1110 38.10 15.49 17.90
N SER A 1111 37.37 15.15 16.84
CA SER A 1111 36.07 14.48 16.84
C SER A 1111 36.05 13.39 15.76
N ASP A 1112 35.24 12.35 15.92
CA ASP A 1112 35.06 11.29 14.91
C ASP A 1112 34.40 11.83 13.62
N GLN A 1113 33.69 12.96 13.71
CA GLN A 1113 33.04 13.63 12.59
C GLN A 1113 34.00 14.11 11.49
N GLU A 1114 35.30 14.28 11.79
CA GLU A 1114 36.34 14.60 10.80
C GLU A 1114 36.48 13.49 9.76
N TRP A 1115 36.48 12.23 10.19
CA TRP A 1115 36.60 11.07 9.29
C TRP A 1115 35.36 10.87 8.45
N GLU A 1116 34.19 11.03 9.08
CA GLU A 1116 32.93 10.92 8.35
C GLU A 1116 32.79 12.04 7.30
N LEU A 1117 33.28 13.26 7.58
CA LEU A 1117 33.36 14.33 6.57
C LEU A 1117 34.31 13.98 5.42
N MET A 1118 35.48 13.39 5.71
CA MET A 1118 36.39 12.95 4.65
C MET A 1118 35.77 11.84 3.81
N ASN A 1119 35.02 10.92 4.42
CA ASN A 1119 34.30 9.88 3.71
C ASN A 1119 33.22 10.46 2.79
N ASP A 1120 32.48 11.48 3.24
CA ASP A 1120 31.50 12.19 2.40
C ASP A 1120 32.18 12.81 1.18
N LEU A 1121 33.32 13.49 1.38
CA LEU A 1121 34.08 14.11 0.29
C LEU A 1121 34.63 13.08 -0.70
N LEU A 1122 35.17 11.95 -0.22
CA LEU A 1122 35.60 10.87 -1.11
C LEU A 1122 34.43 10.26 -1.89
N THR A 1123 33.31 10.02 -1.21
CA THR A 1123 32.07 9.51 -1.81
C THR A 1123 31.57 10.45 -2.89
N ALA A 1124 31.65 11.77 -2.67
CA ALA A 1124 31.28 12.80 -3.63
C ALA A 1124 32.35 13.10 -4.71
N ASP A 1125 33.39 12.28 -4.82
CA ASP A 1125 34.50 12.45 -5.76
C ASP A 1125 35.21 13.81 -5.60
N ALA A 1126 35.36 14.26 -4.35
CA ALA A 1126 35.95 15.54 -3.93
C ALA A 1126 37.23 15.37 -3.10
N GLY A 1127 37.92 14.24 -3.27
CA GLY A 1127 39.17 13.93 -2.58
C GLY A 1127 40.30 14.95 -2.86
N PRO A 1128 40.54 15.40 -4.11
CA PRO A 1128 41.55 16.40 -4.41
C PRO A 1128 41.31 17.73 -3.70
N GLU A 1129 40.05 18.19 -3.66
CA GLU A 1129 39.61 19.38 -2.94
C GLU A 1129 39.85 19.21 -1.44
N ALA A 1130 39.47 18.06 -0.86
CA ALA A 1130 39.71 17.73 0.54
C ALA A 1130 41.22 17.78 0.88
N ALA A 1131 42.07 17.18 0.05
CA ALA A 1131 43.51 17.21 0.25
C ALA A 1131 44.10 18.63 0.17
N SER A 1132 43.62 19.44 -0.78
CA SER A 1132 44.01 20.85 -0.89
C SER A 1132 43.61 21.63 0.37
N TRP A 1133 42.40 21.43 0.86
CA TRP A 1133 41.88 22.09 2.05
C TRP A 1133 42.66 21.73 3.31
N LEU A 1134 43.00 20.46 3.49
CA LEU A 1134 43.82 20.01 4.63
C LEU A 1134 45.22 20.61 4.60
N ARG A 1135 45.87 20.71 3.43
CA ARG A 1135 47.18 21.37 3.28
C ARG A 1135 47.11 22.83 3.69
N GLU A 1136 46.12 23.55 3.21
CA GLU A 1136 45.90 24.96 3.58
C GLU A 1136 45.71 25.12 5.10
N MET A 1137 44.95 24.22 5.74
CA MET A 1137 44.76 24.26 7.20
C MET A 1137 46.04 23.94 7.98
N ILE A 1138 46.88 23.00 7.51
CA ILE A 1138 48.17 22.66 8.12
C ILE A 1138 49.10 23.88 8.19
N ASP A 1139 49.05 24.72 7.17
CA ASP A 1139 49.88 25.91 7.00
C ASP A 1139 49.35 27.15 7.75
N ARG A 1140 48.15 27.08 8.37
CA ARG A 1140 47.58 28.20 9.12
C ARG A 1140 48.48 28.58 10.32
N PRO A 1141 48.85 29.87 10.45
CA PRO A 1141 49.64 30.35 11.59
C PRO A 1141 48.83 30.23 12.88
N GLY A 1142 49.48 29.80 13.97
CA GLY A 1142 48.84 29.63 15.28
C GLY A 1142 48.19 28.25 15.52
N LEU A 1143 48.16 27.36 14.54
CA LEU A 1143 47.65 25.99 14.74
C LEU A 1143 48.59 25.18 15.67
N GLY A 1144 48.02 24.58 16.72
CA GLY A 1144 48.74 23.76 17.70
C GLY A 1144 49.36 22.48 17.10
N GLY A 1145 50.44 21.99 17.70
CA GLY A 1145 51.19 20.84 17.18
C GLY A 1145 50.37 19.54 17.05
N LYS A 1146 49.45 19.29 17.99
CA LYS A 1146 48.56 18.12 17.95
C LYS A 1146 47.57 18.18 16.78
N SER A 1147 46.91 19.32 16.57
CA SER A 1147 45.98 19.52 15.45
C SER A 1147 46.71 19.42 14.11
N ARG A 1148 47.92 19.99 14.00
CA ARG A 1148 48.75 19.87 12.79
C ARG A 1148 49.13 18.42 12.48
N LEU A 1149 49.44 17.61 13.52
CA LEU A 1149 49.71 16.19 13.35
C LEU A 1149 48.47 15.43 12.86
N ARG A 1150 47.30 15.71 13.44
CA ARG A 1150 46.03 15.07 13.05
C ARG A 1150 45.64 15.39 11.61
N LEU A 1151 45.76 16.64 11.17
CA LEU A 1151 45.52 17.01 9.76
C LEU A 1151 46.50 16.31 8.80
N ARG A 1152 47.77 16.13 9.20
CA ARG A 1152 48.74 15.34 8.40
C ARG A 1152 48.36 13.87 8.34
N GLN A 1153 47.82 13.31 9.42
CA GLN A 1153 47.32 11.93 9.44
C GLN A 1153 46.10 11.77 8.52
N MET A 1154 45.15 12.71 8.53
CA MET A 1154 44.02 12.71 7.60
C MET A 1154 44.48 12.85 6.14
N LEU A 1155 45.40 13.76 5.86
CA LEU A 1155 45.97 13.93 4.52
C LEU A 1155 46.71 12.67 4.05
N ALA A 1156 47.42 11.99 4.95
CA ALA A 1156 48.07 10.72 4.64
C ALA A 1156 47.05 9.59 4.41
N TRP A 1157 45.95 9.57 5.15
CA TRP A 1157 44.85 8.61 4.96
C TRP A 1157 44.12 8.80 3.63
N LEU A 1158 43.94 10.06 3.17
CA LEU A 1158 43.40 10.34 1.84
C LEU A 1158 44.34 9.91 0.71
N GLY A 1159 45.65 9.85 0.95
CA GLY A 1159 46.67 9.58 -0.06
C GLY A 1159 46.38 8.36 -0.94
N PRO A 1160 46.17 7.15 -0.37
CA PRO A 1160 45.85 5.95 -1.12
C PRO A 1160 44.55 6.04 -1.95
N ALA A 1161 43.57 6.83 -1.51
CA ALA A 1161 42.31 7.04 -2.23
C ALA A 1161 42.43 8.05 -3.39
N LEU A 1162 43.57 8.74 -3.50
CA LEU A 1162 43.87 9.75 -4.52
C LEU A 1162 44.91 9.29 -5.54
N GLU A 1163 45.55 8.15 -5.33
CA GLU A 1163 46.38 7.52 -6.36
C GLU A 1163 45.43 7.04 -7.47
N PRO A 1164 45.64 7.43 -8.75
CA PRO A 1164 44.84 6.90 -9.84
C PRO A 1164 44.96 5.38 -9.80
N ASP A 1165 43.83 4.67 -9.80
CA ASP A 1165 43.77 3.21 -9.75
C ASP A 1165 44.73 2.64 -10.79
N GLY A 1166 45.91 2.23 -10.33
CA GLY A 1166 46.98 1.74 -11.17
C GLY A 1166 46.74 0.27 -11.47
N ARG A 1167 45.74 -0.03 -12.31
CA ARG A 1167 45.58 -1.32 -12.99
C ARG A 1167 44.97 -1.16 -14.38
#